data_AF-A0A4V3RYK8-F1
#
_entry.id   AF-A0A4V3RYK8-F1
#
_cell.length_a   1.000
_cell.length_b   1.000
_cell.length_c   1.000
_cell.angle_alpha   90.00
_cell.angle_beta   90.00
_cell.angle_gamma   90.00
#
_symmetry.space_group_name_H-M   'P 1'
#
loop_
_entity.id
_entity.type
_entity.pdbx_description
1 polymer ?
#
loop_
_entity_poly.entity_id
_entity_poly.type
_entity_poly.pdbx_seq_one_letter_code
_entity_poly.pdbx_strand_id
1 'polypeptide(L)'
;MEVFIMENFTVLNYQGSKNNLSSFIYKNIEPYIQDGRAILDIFSGSAAVSNMFRDNYQVYANDVECYASIIADAILNQADIEAASNLLHSLDIEYTTTIKKQANPIINFINHEQQALEHENFEELIALYNSYPTVWNNQYSQITKSLLTVDGIKSTKDFYLFTTYYATNYYGIIQALDIDCIIKVINTSFTEYKTALLSCLFYAMKEAVFSKDGHMAQPLNPEKNQSRLFVQRKKNIYELFIKKFKEYISVPLSKFSGKNMIFNSNFEELLDEKLFSNVGLVYADPPYTDMQYSRYYHLLNVAAKYEYPLLTVTKNGYTKGLYTEGRYQSKLSQRGSAKQSLENLISFCAHAHTNLAISYAYPQDREIQATDRYTVSIDELVELAKKYYTNARVNVVTQNYNHANHRNSEQKKVLEYLILCGDKNLNQVNIDSLKKTLCNLLPSKNNSMYNSHMYWSQKAFNICDTLINSLSNRGDVVFDPFLGSGVTTLEAIKTDLSRCAIGCDINDMPLFISKLLLSVNTIPNIKKELENFISELNTLFHYYETTCPICKKTGTISKVIFDKPERTGSKIIIKTINYTCKCTKRGIKTADESDYAKINVTPVLKNISNTTLLYNSKIAVTENDDIKNIFTGRNLSVLDEILSIINKYSEKHQTILKYILMSILHLCKITDKHSNSQWPLWIPKTDCVEKNIIDIYTKKIKKFYEVIPFMKENYTDSEIVESYSSLSPCKCLLLQKGSQSITEQDIPDNGVDLIVTDPPYLEQVLYSEYMQLYKPFLNLDYNLKDEIIVSSAPSRNKSKGDYFNLLEQVFHMCSHKLKPNHYLCLYFHDSDLNVWNELITILERNCFRFITQIHIDKTVTLKNIISPKKSLNGDSVLIFSKGVAPIKHNAEEDISEIEHNIIRQAKFMVKSNGSMSTPELYDNGLMEILIQNGWLSKLSNKYSSLVDIFDKHLTWDSSTAKWK
;
A
#
# COMPACT_ATOMS: atom_id res chain seq x y z
N MET A 1 5.34 -14.45 10.96
CA MET A 1 6.77 -14.69 11.22
C MET A 1 7.51 -13.37 11.15
N GLU A 2 8.16 -12.96 12.24
CA GLU A 2 9.15 -11.89 12.18
C GLU A 2 10.35 -12.42 11.40
N VAL A 3 10.66 -11.81 10.25
CA VAL A 3 11.94 -12.00 9.59
C VAL A 3 12.98 -11.47 10.56
N PHE A 4 13.65 -12.37 11.28
CA PHE A 4 14.89 -12.05 11.98
C PHE A 4 15.85 -11.50 10.93
N ILE A 5 16.00 -10.17 10.89
CA ILE A 5 17.01 -9.50 10.10
C ILE A 5 18.33 -9.93 10.73
N MET A 6 18.97 -10.94 10.15
CA MET A 6 20.35 -11.29 10.50
C MET A 6 21.22 -10.06 10.28
N GLU A 7 22.19 -9.82 11.18
CA GLU A 7 23.21 -8.80 10.95
C GLU A 7 23.91 -9.11 9.62
N ASN A 8 23.62 -8.29 8.59
CA ASN A 8 24.15 -8.49 7.25
C ASN A 8 25.67 -8.39 7.25
N PHE A 9 26.36 -9.37 6.66
CA PHE A 9 27.78 -9.28 6.39
C PHE A 9 28.07 -8.09 5.48
N THR A 10 28.80 -7.09 6.01
CA THR A 10 29.08 -5.84 5.29
C THR A 10 30.59 -5.65 5.08
N VAL A 11 30.99 -5.56 3.80
CA VAL A 11 32.40 -5.35 3.44
C VAL A 11 32.77 -3.87 3.40
N LEU A 12 31.90 -3.04 2.81
CA LEU A 12 32.13 -1.60 2.62
C LEU A 12 30.95 -0.76 3.12
N ASN A 13 31.26 0.39 3.72
CA ASN A 13 30.26 1.43 3.94
C ASN A 13 30.15 2.28 2.66
N TYR A 14 29.32 1.81 1.72
CA TYR A 14 29.11 2.48 0.45
C TYR A 14 28.27 3.75 0.63
N GLN A 15 28.64 4.85 -0.03
CA GLN A 15 27.81 6.05 -0.02
C GLN A 15 26.49 5.78 -0.74
N GLY A 16 25.39 5.84 0.00
CA GLY A 16 24.06 5.48 -0.50
C GLY A 16 23.64 4.03 -0.24
N SER A 17 24.38 3.27 0.59
CA SER A 17 24.02 1.89 0.96
C SER A 17 22.56 1.77 1.42
N LYS A 18 21.87 0.75 0.89
CA LYS A 18 20.45 0.47 1.13
C LYS A 18 20.15 -0.42 2.33
N ASN A 19 21.15 -0.79 3.13
CA ASN A 19 20.93 -1.66 4.30
C ASN A 19 19.86 -1.12 5.27
N ASN A 20 19.85 0.20 5.50
CA ASN A 20 18.86 0.87 6.35
C ASN A 20 17.46 0.99 5.71
N LEU A 21 17.35 0.73 4.40
CA LEU A 21 16.12 0.76 3.61
C LEU A 21 15.64 -0.64 3.23
N SER A 22 16.29 -1.69 3.77
CA SER A 22 16.06 -3.09 3.39
C SER A 22 14.60 -3.51 3.54
N SER A 23 13.96 -3.18 4.67
CA SER A 23 12.54 -3.49 4.90
C SER A 23 11.60 -2.79 3.92
N PHE A 24 11.89 -1.54 3.56
CA PHE A 24 11.11 -0.77 2.59
C PHE A 24 11.28 -1.29 1.18
N ILE A 25 12.51 -1.55 0.75
CA ILE A 25 12.80 -2.09 -0.59
C ILE A 25 12.21 -3.48 -0.74
N TYR A 26 12.47 -4.40 0.22
CA TYR A 26 11.97 -5.77 0.17
C TYR A 26 10.44 -5.81 0.09
N LYS A 27 9.75 -5.12 1.01
CA LYS A 27 8.27 -5.10 1.07
C LYS A 27 7.62 -4.61 -0.22
N ASN A 28 8.21 -3.62 -0.88
CA ASN A 28 7.62 -2.99 -2.05
C ASN A 28 8.03 -3.66 -3.38
N ILE A 29 9.21 -4.31 -3.43
CA ILE A 29 9.68 -5.02 -4.62
C ILE A 29 9.15 -6.45 -4.67
N GLU A 30 9.04 -7.14 -3.52
CA GLU A 30 8.64 -8.56 -3.48
C GLU A 30 7.39 -8.87 -4.33
N PRO A 31 6.30 -8.08 -4.27
CA PRO A 31 5.12 -8.33 -5.10
C PRO A 31 5.35 -8.22 -6.61
N TYR A 32 6.46 -7.64 -7.07
CA TYR A 32 6.77 -7.45 -8.49
C TYR A 32 7.77 -8.49 -9.02
N ILE A 33 8.19 -9.46 -8.19
CA ILE A 33 9.08 -10.53 -8.64
C ILE A 33 8.23 -11.63 -9.31
N GLN A 34 8.59 -12.00 -10.54
CA GLN A 34 7.89 -13.05 -11.27
C GLN A 34 8.32 -14.43 -10.75
N ASP A 35 7.36 -15.35 -10.56
CA ASP A 35 7.60 -16.70 -10.05
C ASP A 35 8.68 -17.44 -10.84
N GLY A 36 9.62 -18.06 -10.11
CA GLY A 36 10.68 -18.89 -10.69
C GLY A 36 11.72 -18.13 -11.53
N ARG A 37 11.69 -16.80 -11.56
CA ARG A 37 12.65 -15.97 -12.31
C ARG A 37 13.64 -15.27 -11.38
N ALA A 38 14.80 -14.92 -11.94
CA ALA A 38 15.87 -14.24 -11.23
C ALA A 38 15.59 -12.74 -11.02
N ILE A 39 16.18 -12.18 -9.98
CA ILE A 39 16.26 -10.73 -9.75
C ILE A 39 17.63 -10.25 -10.23
N LEU A 40 17.66 -9.24 -11.09
CA LEU A 40 18.91 -8.61 -11.55
C LEU A 40 19.15 -7.29 -10.81
N ASP A 41 20.10 -7.28 -9.89
CA ASP A 41 20.68 -6.07 -9.30
C ASP A 41 21.73 -5.52 -10.27
N ILE A 42 21.29 -4.59 -11.14
CA ILE A 42 22.09 -4.13 -12.28
C ILE A 42 23.22 -3.15 -11.87
N PHE A 43 23.12 -2.60 -10.66
CA PHE A 43 24.07 -1.66 -10.03
C PHE A 43 24.40 -2.12 -8.60
N SER A 44 24.99 -3.30 -8.47
CA SER A 44 25.09 -4.01 -7.19
C SER A 44 25.97 -3.31 -6.14
N GLY A 45 27.01 -2.56 -6.51
CA GLY A 45 27.81 -1.78 -5.57
C GLY A 45 28.37 -2.61 -4.40
N SER A 46 27.80 -2.46 -3.20
CA SER A 46 28.18 -3.27 -2.02
C SER A 46 27.41 -4.60 -1.88
N ALA A 47 26.63 -4.97 -2.89
CA ALA A 47 25.71 -6.11 -2.93
C ALA A 47 24.67 -6.13 -1.79
N ALA A 48 24.30 -4.96 -1.25
CA ALA A 48 23.36 -4.86 -0.14
C ALA A 48 21.97 -5.39 -0.53
N VAL A 49 21.46 -4.96 -1.70
CA VAL A 49 20.14 -5.40 -2.20
C VAL A 49 20.20 -6.83 -2.71
N SER A 50 21.24 -7.19 -3.46
CA SER A 50 21.54 -8.58 -3.81
C SER A 50 21.47 -9.53 -2.60
N ASN A 51 22.10 -9.19 -1.48
CA ASN A 51 22.08 -10.00 -0.26
C ASN A 51 20.68 -10.12 0.37
N MET A 52 19.83 -9.09 0.24
CA MET A 52 18.48 -9.13 0.80
C MET A 52 17.59 -10.21 0.17
N PHE A 53 17.85 -10.58 -1.09
CA PHE A 53 17.04 -11.54 -1.83
C PHE A 53 17.69 -12.92 -1.98
N ARG A 54 18.95 -13.08 -1.55
CA ARG A 54 19.77 -14.30 -1.78
C ARG A 54 19.13 -15.60 -1.30
N ASP A 55 18.32 -15.54 -0.24
CA ASP A 55 17.76 -16.73 0.42
C ASP A 55 16.50 -17.27 -0.28
N ASN A 56 15.76 -16.39 -0.96
CA ASN A 56 14.44 -16.69 -1.50
C ASN A 56 14.43 -16.74 -3.04
N TYR A 57 15.42 -16.11 -3.70
CA TYR A 57 15.43 -15.94 -5.14
C TYR A 57 16.82 -16.22 -5.73
N GLN A 58 16.84 -16.59 -7.01
CA GLN A 58 18.06 -16.51 -7.80
C GLN A 58 18.41 -15.04 -8.01
N VAL A 59 19.65 -14.66 -7.70
CA VAL A 59 20.12 -13.28 -7.82
C VAL A 59 21.19 -13.20 -8.90
N TYR A 60 20.99 -12.28 -9.82
CA TYR A 60 22.00 -11.82 -10.76
C TYR A 60 22.51 -10.47 -10.28
N ALA A 61 23.81 -10.30 -10.16
CA ALA A 61 24.42 -9.04 -9.74
C ALA A 61 25.38 -8.54 -10.81
N ASN A 62 25.32 -7.25 -11.11
CA ASN A 62 26.25 -6.58 -12.01
C ASN A 62 26.83 -5.33 -11.36
N ASP A 63 28.10 -5.05 -11.63
CA ASP A 63 28.65 -3.70 -11.46
C ASP A 63 29.81 -3.52 -12.45
N VAL A 64 30.03 -2.30 -12.91
CA VAL A 64 31.16 -1.99 -13.79
C VAL A 64 32.49 -1.98 -13.04
N GLU A 65 32.47 -1.68 -11.73
CA GLU A 65 33.65 -1.69 -10.89
C GLU A 65 33.96 -3.12 -10.42
N CYS A 66 35.15 -3.61 -10.76
CA CYS A 66 35.54 -5.01 -10.54
C CYS A 66 35.47 -5.41 -9.05
N TYR A 67 35.85 -4.53 -8.13
CA TYR A 67 35.76 -4.84 -6.69
C TYR A 67 34.32 -5.12 -6.24
N ALA A 68 33.32 -4.45 -6.82
CA ALA A 68 31.92 -4.60 -6.46
C ALA A 68 31.41 -5.98 -6.89
N SER A 69 31.78 -6.42 -8.09
CA SER A 69 31.48 -7.78 -8.57
C SER A 69 32.10 -8.87 -7.68
N ILE A 70 33.32 -8.67 -7.19
CA ILE A 70 33.99 -9.61 -6.26
C ILE A 70 33.25 -9.70 -4.93
N ILE A 71 32.77 -8.57 -4.40
CA ILE A 71 31.97 -8.53 -3.16
C ILE A 71 30.63 -9.24 -3.37
N ALA A 72 29.96 -8.98 -4.49
CA ALA A 72 28.71 -9.64 -4.83
C ALA A 72 28.88 -11.16 -4.95
N ASP A 73 29.96 -11.62 -5.59
CA ASP A 73 30.27 -13.05 -5.70
C ASP A 73 30.54 -13.70 -4.34
N ALA A 74 31.36 -13.06 -3.51
CA ALA A 74 31.66 -13.57 -2.17
C ALA A 74 30.41 -13.73 -1.29
N ILE A 75 29.43 -12.85 -1.46
CA ILE A 75 28.17 -12.87 -0.71
C ILE A 75 27.19 -13.88 -1.29
N LEU A 76 26.97 -13.86 -2.62
CA LEU A 76 25.93 -14.65 -3.28
C LEU A 76 26.34 -16.09 -3.55
N ASN A 77 27.62 -16.33 -3.81
CA ASN A 77 28.20 -17.65 -4.10
C ASN A 77 29.19 -18.05 -3.00
N GLN A 78 28.76 -17.89 -1.74
CA GLN A 78 29.58 -18.18 -0.58
C GLN A 78 30.15 -19.60 -0.64
N ALA A 79 31.47 -19.73 -0.53
CA ALA A 79 32.14 -21.02 -0.52
C ALA A 79 31.82 -21.79 0.77
N ASP A 80 31.54 -23.08 0.65
CA ASP A 80 31.41 -23.98 1.80
C ASP A 80 32.80 -24.37 2.30
N ILE A 81 33.17 -23.91 3.49
CA ILE A 81 34.51 -24.11 4.07
C ILE A 81 34.40 -25.10 5.22
N GLU A 82 34.48 -26.40 4.90
CA GLU A 82 34.32 -27.50 5.87
C GLU A 82 35.40 -27.49 6.98
N ALA A 83 36.61 -27.00 6.69
CA ALA A 83 37.76 -27.02 7.60
C ALA A 83 38.38 -25.62 7.84
N ALA A 84 37.55 -24.65 8.26
CA ALA A 84 37.95 -23.24 8.43
C ALA A 84 39.18 -23.02 9.32
N SER A 85 39.39 -23.84 10.36
CA SER A 85 40.57 -23.76 11.24
C SER A 85 41.87 -24.10 10.52
N ASN A 86 41.84 -25.11 9.63
CA ASN A 86 43.01 -25.52 8.86
C ASN A 86 43.35 -24.46 7.82
N LEU A 87 42.34 -23.92 7.13
CA LEU A 87 42.50 -22.84 6.17
C LEU A 87 43.12 -21.59 6.81
N LEU A 88 42.63 -21.18 7.99
CA LEU A 88 43.21 -20.08 8.76
C LEU A 88 44.68 -20.32 9.13
N HIS A 89 45.02 -21.54 9.54
CA HIS A 89 46.40 -21.89 9.90
C HIS A 89 47.33 -21.87 8.67
N SER A 90 46.89 -22.42 7.54
CA SER A 90 47.65 -22.39 6.29
C SER A 90 47.84 -20.96 5.76
N LEU A 91 46.80 -20.12 5.84
CA LEU A 91 46.89 -18.70 5.49
C LEU A 91 47.98 -18.00 6.32
N ASP A 92 48.05 -18.29 7.62
CA ASP A 92 49.02 -17.69 8.53
C ASP A 92 50.48 -18.08 8.24
N ILE A 93 50.71 -19.35 7.93
CA ILE A 93 52.03 -19.85 7.55
C ILE A 93 52.49 -19.20 6.23
N GLU A 94 51.64 -19.20 5.21
CA GLU A 94 51.95 -18.65 3.89
C GLU A 94 52.19 -17.14 3.95
N TYR A 95 51.34 -16.41 4.67
CA TYR A 95 51.51 -14.98 4.89
C TYR A 95 52.81 -14.67 5.63
N THR A 96 53.07 -15.34 6.76
CA THR A 96 54.26 -15.11 7.58
C THR A 96 55.55 -15.39 6.80
N THR A 97 55.54 -16.43 5.96
CA THR A 97 56.69 -16.77 5.10
C THR A 97 56.88 -15.72 4.01
N THR A 98 55.79 -15.28 3.38
CA THR A 98 55.82 -14.30 2.29
C THR A 98 56.30 -12.93 2.77
N ILE A 99 55.76 -12.43 3.88
CA ILE A 99 56.11 -11.10 4.39
C ILE A 99 57.58 -11.03 4.87
N LYS A 100 58.09 -12.08 5.54
CA LYS A 100 59.51 -12.16 5.93
C LYS A 100 60.44 -12.05 4.73
N LYS A 101 60.07 -12.67 3.60
CA LYS A 101 60.84 -12.61 2.35
C LYS A 101 60.73 -11.24 1.69
N GLN A 102 59.52 -10.71 1.55
CA GLN A 102 59.26 -9.48 0.79
C GLN A 102 59.64 -8.20 1.55
N ALA A 103 59.73 -8.24 2.88
CA ALA A 103 60.18 -7.10 3.68
C ALA A 103 61.68 -6.79 3.51
N ASN A 104 62.51 -7.77 3.15
CA ASN A 104 63.98 -7.62 3.11
C ASN A 104 64.50 -6.35 2.41
N PRO A 105 64.01 -5.95 1.21
CA PRO A 105 64.51 -4.75 0.53
C PRO A 105 64.14 -3.43 1.24
N ILE A 106 63.14 -3.45 2.12
CA ILE A 106 62.57 -2.24 2.75
C ILE A 106 62.52 -2.31 4.28
N ILE A 107 63.18 -3.31 4.88
CA ILE A 107 63.10 -3.57 6.33
C ILE A 107 63.56 -2.39 7.17
N ASN A 108 64.57 -1.64 6.72
CA ASN A 108 65.04 -0.45 7.40
C ASN A 108 63.97 0.64 7.47
N PHE A 109 63.21 0.82 6.37
CA PHE A 109 62.12 1.79 6.33
C PHE A 109 60.96 1.36 7.23
N ILE A 110 60.65 0.06 7.30
CA ILE A 110 59.62 -0.49 8.20
C ILE A 110 60.01 -0.26 9.67
N ASN A 111 61.26 -0.56 10.04
CA ASN A 111 61.73 -0.37 11.41
C ASN A 111 61.71 1.11 11.82
N HIS A 112 62.10 2.02 10.91
CA HIS A 112 62.00 3.46 11.15
C HIS A 112 60.55 3.94 11.28
N GLU A 113 59.64 3.44 10.43
CA GLU A 113 58.21 3.78 10.53
C GLU A 113 57.66 3.33 11.89
N GLN A 114 57.97 2.11 12.33
CA GLN A 114 57.53 1.59 13.61
C GLN A 114 58.05 2.43 14.79
N GLN A 115 59.34 2.79 14.79
CA GLN A 115 59.91 3.66 15.83
C GLN A 115 59.23 5.02 15.89
N ALA A 116 58.98 5.66 14.73
CA ALA A 116 58.28 6.94 14.67
C ALA A 116 56.82 6.83 15.16
N LEU A 117 56.13 5.72 14.89
CA LEU A 117 54.76 5.47 15.36
C LEU A 117 54.70 5.17 16.87
N GLU A 118 55.68 4.46 17.43
CA GLU A 118 55.77 4.14 18.86
C GLU A 118 55.99 5.40 19.70
N HIS A 119 56.83 6.32 19.24
CA HIS A 119 57.11 7.60 19.90
C HIS A 119 56.14 8.72 19.50
N GLU A 120 55.16 8.43 18.63
CA GLU A 120 54.25 9.41 18.03
C GLU A 120 54.96 10.64 17.43
N ASN A 121 56.15 10.43 16.84
CA ASN A 121 57.00 11.48 16.29
C ASN A 121 56.58 11.85 14.86
N PHE A 122 55.81 12.93 14.72
CA PHE A 122 55.26 13.36 13.42
C PHE A 122 56.36 13.83 12.45
N GLU A 123 57.35 14.57 12.93
CA GLU A 123 58.40 15.12 12.05
C GLU A 123 59.24 13.99 11.44
N GLU A 124 59.61 13.00 12.25
CA GLU A 124 60.35 11.83 11.81
C GLU A 124 59.54 10.96 10.82
N LEU A 125 58.24 10.76 11.10
CA LEU A 125 57.36 10.01 10.21
C LEU A 125 57.21 10.69 8.83
N ILE A 126 57.04 12.02 8.80
CA ILE A 126 56.92 12.76 7.54
C ILE A 126 58.26 12.83 6.79
N ALA A 127 59.38 12.98 7.49
CA ALA A 127 60.71 12.93 6.87
C ALA A 127 60.97 11.56 6.22
N LEU A 128 60.59 10.47 6.90
CA LEU A 128 60.63 9.12 6.34
C LEU A 128 59.73 9.02 5.09
N TYR A 129 58.50 9.51 5.16
CA TYR A 129 57.55 9.42 4.06
C TYR A 129 57.97 10.19 2.81
N ASN A 130 58.62 11.34 2.98
CA ASN A 130 59.16 12.12 1.86
C ASN A 130 60.40 11.47 1.22
N SER A 131 61.15 10.66 1.97
CA SER A 131 62.36 9.97 1.51
C SER A 131 62.14 8.53 1.04
N TYR A 132 60.93 7.99 1.22
CA TYR A 132 60.58 6.64 0.83
C TYR A 132 60.34 6.52 -0.70
N PRO A 133 60.98 5.57 -1.41
CA PRO A 133 60.85 5.47 -2.86
C PRO A 133 59.45 5.07 -3.34
N THR A 134 58.85 5.88 -4.20
CA THR A 134 57.58 5.57 -4.90
C THR A 134 57.71 5.78 -6.40
N VAL A 135 56.81 5.19 -7.19
CA VAL A 135 56.82 5.31 -8.67
C VAL A 135 56.58 6.75 -9.16
N TRP A 136 56.17 7.65 -8.27
CA TRP A 136 55.83 9.04 -8.59
C TRP A 136 56.80 10.07 -7.99
N ASN A 137 57.89 9.63 -7.34
CA ASN A 137 58.90 10.53 -6.75
C ASN A 137 60.34 10.35 -7.27
N ASN A 138 60.57 9.44 -8.22
CA ASN A 138 61.86 9.22 -8.89
C ASN A 138 63.04 8.92 -7.95
N GLN A 139 62.80 8.24 -6.82
CA GLN A 139 63.86 7.84 -5.89
C GLN A 139 64.41 6.44 -6.22
N TYR A 140 65.63 6.16 -5.76
CA TYR A 140 66.27 4.85 -5.92
C TYR A 140 65.60 3.82 -5.01
N SER A 141 65.14 2.70 -5.58
CA SER A 141 64.51 1.62 -4.83
C SER A 141 65.43 0.41 -4.70
N GLN A 142 65.52 -0.14 -3.49
CA GLN A 142 66.19 -1.41 -3.25
C GLN A 142 65.41 -2.61 -3.80
N ILE A 143 64.11 -2.43 -4.11
CA ILE A 143 63.27 -3.46 -4.74
C ILE A 143 63.71 -3.68 -6.20
N THR A 144 63.87 -2.61 -6.97
CA THR A 144 64.25 -2.70 -8.40
C THR A 144 65.76 -2.54 -8.63
N LYS A 145 66.52 -2.11 -7.62
CA LYS A 145 67.95 -1.74 -7.73
C LYS A 145 68.21 -0.67 -8.79
N SER A 146 67.26 0.24 -8.95
CA SER A 146 67.26 1.34 -9.93
C SER A 146 66.39 2.49 -9.43
N LEU A 147 66.31 3.57 -10.21
CA LEU A 147 65.21 4.53 -10.03
C LEU A 147 63.87 3.80 -10.18
N LEU A 148 62.96 4.05 -9.23
CA LEU A 148 61.67 3.39 -9.20
C LEU A 148 60.73 3.98 -10.24
N THR A 149 60.32 3.14 -11.18
CA THR A 149 59.37 3.48 -12.26
C THR A 149 58.31 2.39 -12.36
N VAL A 150 57.18 2.71 -12.98
CA VAL A 150 56.09 1.73 -13.22
C VAL A 150 56.60 0.51 -14.01
N ASP A 151 57.34 0.74 -15.10
CA ASP A 151 57.90 -0.34 -15.92
C ASP A 151 58.97 -1.13 -15.16
N GLY A 152 59.80 -0.43 -14.38
CA GLY A 152 60.82 -1.03 -13.54
C GLY A 152 60.23 -2.02 -12.54
N ILE A 153 59.20 -1.62 -11.78
CA ILE A 153 58.58 -2.54 -10.82
C ILE A 153 57.80 -3.66 -11.52
N LYS A 154 57.08 -3.36 -12.60
CA LYS A 154 56.33 -4.35 -13.39
C LYS A 154 57.25 -5.46 -13.94
N SER A 155 58.49 -5.12 -14.30
CA SER A 155 59.48 -6.07 -14.81
C SER A 155 59.95 -7.09 -13.76
N THR A 156 59.85 -6.78 -12.46
CA THR A 156 60.26 -7.68 -11.37
C THR A 156 59.38 -8.93 -11.27
N LYS A 157 58.12 -8.85 -11.73
CA LYS A 157 57.08 -9.88 -11.58
C LYS A 157 56.79 -10.28 -10.12
N ASP A 158 57.28 -9.51 -9.15
CA ASP A 158 56.95 -9.66 -7.73
C ASP A 158 55.75 -8.78 -7.34
N PHE A 159 55.26 -8.96 -6.12
CA PHE A 159 54.08 -8.25 -5.59
C PHE A 159 54.55 -7.11 -4.69
N TYR A 160 54.59 -5.90 -5.24
CA TYR A 160 55.01 -4.65 -4.59
C TYR A 160 54.20 -3.45 -5.08
N LEU A 161 53.00 -3.67 -5.61
CA LEU A 161 52.20 -2.61 -6.20
C LEU A 161 51.79 -1.55 -5.16
N PHE A 162 51.16 -1.95 -4.05
CA PHE A 162 50.74 -0.99 -3.02
C PHE A 162 51.94 -0.37 -2.34
N THR A 163 52.98 -1.18 -2.09
CA THR A 163 54.26 -0.76 -1.52
C THR A 163 54.91 0.35 -2.34
N THR A 164 54.82 0.31 -3.67
CA THR A 164 55.51 1.28 -4.54
C THR A 164 54.61 2.43 -5.03
N TYR A 165 53.28 2.28 -4.95
CA TYR A 165 52.32 3.29 -5.41
C TYR A 165 51.72 4.11 -4.28
N TYR A 166 51.30 3.44 -3.21
CA TYR A 166 50.34 3.98 -2.23
C TYR A 166 50.86 3.96 -0.78
N ALA A 167 52.02 3.36 -0.54
CA ALA A 167 52.77 3.56 0.70
C ALA A 167 53.01 5.06 0.93
N THR A 168 53.10 5.43 2.21
CA THR A 168 53.24 6.80 2.74
C THR A 168 52.02 7.70 2.56
N ASN A 169 51.34 7.64 1.41
CA ASN A 169 50.14 8.44 1.13
C ASN A 169 48.87 7.83 1.75
N TYR A 170 48.37 6.74 1.19
CA TYR A 170 47.13 6.11 1.67
C TYR A 170 47.38 5.12 2.80
N TYR A 171 48.49 4.38 2.74
CA TYR A 171 48.85 3.34 3.71
C TYR A 171 50.25 3.58 4.29
N GLY A 172 50.51 3.05 5.48
CA GLY A 172 51.88 2.92 6.00
C GLY A 172 52.69 1.97 5.14
N ILE A 173 54.01 1.97 5.29
CA ILE A 173 54.92 1.13 4.50
C ILE A 173 54.64 -0.35 4.80
N ILE A 174 54.53 -0.72 6.08
CA ILE A 174 54.17 -2.10 6.45
C ILE A 174 52.75 -2.47 6.00
N GLN A 175 51.79 -1.56 6.14
CA GLN A 175 50.40 -1.78 5.72
C GLN A 175 50.30 -2.02 4.20
N ALA A 176 51.05 -1.28 3.40
CA ALA A 176 51.11 -1.46 1.96
C ALA A 176 51.75 -2.80 1.57
N LEU A 177 52.79 -3.21 2.29
CA LEU A 177 53.42 -4.52 2.13
C LEU A 177 52.46 -5.66 2.51
N ASP A 178 51.71 -5.54 3.60
CA ASP A 178 50.69 -6.51 4.01
C ASP A 178 49.68 -6.75 2.88
N ILE A 179 49.17 -5.67 2.27
CA ILE A 179 48.22 -5.76 1.13
C ILE A 179 48.84 -6.54 -0.03
N ASP A 180 50.07 -6.23 -0.42
CA ASP A 180 50.77 -6.92 -1.51
C ASP A 180 51.02 -8.41 -1.18
N CYS A 181 51.43 -8.72 0.04
CA CYS A 181 51.66 -10.08 0.51
C CYS A 181 50.37 -10.90 0.53
N ILE A 182 49.27 -10.33 1.04
CA ILE A 182 47.96 -11.02 1.09
C ILE A 182 47.47 -11.29 -0.34
N ILE A 183 47.55 -10.32 -1.26
CA ILE A 183 47.15 -10.52 -2.66
C ILE A 183 48.03 -11.58 -3.33
N LYS A 184 49.33 -11.63 -3.03
CA LYS A 184 50.23 -12.69 -3.51
C LYS A 184 49.76 -14.06 -3.04
N VAL A 185 49.58 -14.23 -1.73
CA VAL A 185 49.14 -15.48 -1.10
C VAL A 185 47.79 -15.95 -1.65
N ILE A 186 46.83 -15.05 -1.83
CA ILE A 186 45.53 -15.37 -2.42
C ILE A 186 45.70 -15.90 -3.86
N ASN A 187 46.51 -15.24 -4.69
CA ASN A 187 46.67 -15.60 -6.10
C ASN A 187 47.55 -16.85 -6.32
N THR A 188 48.44 -17.20 -5.39
CA THR A 188 49.33 -18.36 -5.52
C THR A 188 48.82 -19.61 -4.82
N SER A 189 48.21 -19.46 -3.64
CA SER A 189 47.99 -20.58 -2.71
C SER A 189 46.51 -20.80 -2.37
N PHE A 190 45.62 -19.83 -2.58
CA PHE A 190 44.21 -19.90 -2.18
C PHE A 190 43.23 -19.39 -3.26
N THR A 191 43.47 -19.81 -4.51
CA THR A 191 42.69 -19.37 -5.68
C THR A 191 41.21 -19.76 -5.62
N GLU A 192 40.89 -20.88 -4.96
CA GLU A 192 39.51 -21.36 -4.76
C GLU A 192 38.66 -20.43 -3.88
N TYR A 193 39.26 -19.73 -2.91
CA TYR A 193 38.58 -18.78 -2.02
C TYR A 193 38.85 -17.32 -2.40
N LYS A 194 39.34 -17.07 -3.62
CA LYS A 194 39.85 -15.76 -4.03
C LYS A 194 38.86 -14.63 -3.79
N THR A 195 37.58 -14.78 -4.14
CA THR A 195 36.59 -13.72 -4.01
C THR A 195 36.23 -13.42 -2.56
N ALA A 196 36.09 -14.46 -1.73
CA ALA A 196 35.91 -14.34 -0.28
C ALA A 196 37.09 -13.62 0.41
N LEU A 197 38.32 -14.05 0.12
CA LEU A 197 39.52 -13.50 0.74
C LEU A 197 39.78 -12.05 0.25
N LEU A 198 39.63 -11.77 -1.05
CA LEU A 198 39.75 -10.39 -1.56
C LEU A 198 38.71 -9.46 -0.94
N SER A 199 37.46 -9.93 -0.75
CA SER A 199 36.44 -9.14 -0.06
C SER A 199 36.83 -8.82 1.39
N CYS A 200 37.38 -9.79 2.12
CA CYS A 200 37.91 -9.56 3.47
C CYS A 200 39.09 -8.56 3.47
N LEU A 201 39.95 -8.61 2.44
CA LEU A 201 41.04 -7.66 2.28
C LEU A 201 40.50 -6.25 1.99
N PHE A 202 39.47 -6.10 1.16
CA PHE A 202 38.85 -4.80 0.89
C PHE A 202 38.33 -4.12 2.15
N TYR A 203 37.75 -4.90 3.07
CA TYR A 203 37.38 -4.41 4.40
C TYR A 203 38.62 -3.91 5.17
N ALA A 204 39.68 -4.71 5.27
CA ALA A 204 40.91 -4.32 5.98
C ALA A 204 41.54 -3.06 5.40
N MET A 205 41.60 -2.97 4.06
CA MET A 205 42.06 -1.80 3.33
C MET A 205 41.21 -0.56 3.63
N LYS A 206 39.87 -0.69 3.68
CA LYS A 206 38.95 0.41 4.02
C LYS A 206 39.11 0.85 5.46
N GLU A 207 39.37 -0.08 6.37
CA GLU A 207 39.56 0.24 7.79
C GLU A 207 40.88 0.95 8.06
N ALA A 208 41.95 0.64 7.33
CA ALA A 208 43.28 1.19 7.56
C ALA A 208 43.65 2.42 6.72
N VAL A 209 42.87 2.73 5.67
CA VAL A 209 43.23 3.80 4.74
C VAL A 209 43.23 5.18 5.41
N PHE A 210 44.25 5.97 5.10
CA PHE A 210 44.31 7.38 5.47
C PHE A 210 43.58 8.24 4.43
N SER A 211 42.26 8.31 4.56
CA SER A 211 41.39 9.10 3.68
C SER A 211 40.25 9.78 4.46
N LYS A 212 39.50 10.66 3.80
CA LYS A 212 38.33 11.32 4.40
C LYS A 212 37.22 10.30 4.73
N ASP A 213 36.50 10.50 5.84
CA ASP A 213 35.36 9.65 6.22
C ASP A 213 34.35 9.48 5.07
N GLY A 214 33.89 8.24 4.89
CA GLY A 214 32.93 7.86 3.85
C GLY A 214 33.51 7.79 2.42
N HIS A 215 34.78 8.12 2.20
CA HIS A 215 35.44 8.04 0.89
C HIS A 215 36.80 7.35 1.01
N MET A 216 36.96 6.16 0.41
CA MET A 216 38.17 5.35 0.60
C MET A 216 39.43 5.97 -0.02
N ALA A 217 39.31 6.66 -1.15
CA ALA A 217 40.45 7.17 -1.91
C ALA A 217 40.46 8.69 -2.06
N GLN A 218 39.84 9.42 -1.12
CA GLN A 218 39.96 10.88 -1.07
C GLN A 218 41.17 11.30 -0.24
N PRO A 219 42.19 11.96 -0.82
CA PRO A 219 43.43 12.27 -0.13
C PRO A 219 43.19 13.28 1.02
N LEU A 220 43.86 13.04 2.15
CA LEU A 220 43.91 13.95 3.28
C LEU A 220 45.29 14.60 3.39
N ASN A 221 45.34 15.79 3.95
CA ASN A 221 46.61 16.43 4.29
C ASN A 221 47.08 15.89 5.66
N PRO A 222 48.28 15.25 5.74
CA PRO A 222 48.83 14.71 6.99
C PRO A 222 48.98 15.74 8.10
N GLU A 223 49.49 16.94 7.81
CA GLU A 223 49.73 18.02 8.77
C GLU A 223 48.44 18.48 9.44
N LYS A 224 47.33 18.53 8.69
CA LYS A 224 46.01 18.93 9.21
C LYS A 224 45.27 17.82 9.94
N ASN A 225 45.74 16.58 9.86
CA ASN A 225 45.03 15.39 10.35
C ASN A 225 45.98 14.42 11.09
N GLN A 226 46.94 14.95 11.87
CA GLN A 226 48.01 14.15 12.49
C GLN A 226 47.49 13.05 13.41
N SER A 227 46.53 13.36 14.29
CA SER A 227 45.93 12.36 15.19
C SER A 227 45.30 11.20 14.42
N ARG A 228 44.55 11.50 13.36
CA ARG A 228 43.97 10.49 12.46
C ARG A 228 45.06 9.71 11.73
N LEU A 229 46.14 10.35 11.30
CA LEU A 229 47.26 9.68 10.64
C LEU A 229 47.84 8.59 11.55
N PHE A 230 48.21 8.92 12.78
CA PHE A 230 48.74 7.94 13.74
C PHE A 230 47.74 6.82 14.03
N VAL A 231 46.46 7.16 14.27
CA VAL A 231 45.41 6.15 14.51
C VAL A 231 45.29 5.17 13.34
N GLN A 232 45.30 5.66 12.10
CA GLN A 232 45.19 4.78 10.94
C GLN A 232 46.46 3.98 10.68
N ARG A 233 47.66 4.57 10.89
CA ARG A 233 48.95 3.89 10.69
C ARG A 233 49.26 2.81 11.72
N LYS A 234 48.69 2.90 12.93
CA LYS A 234 48.80 1.86 13.98
C LYS A 234 47.95 0.62 13.71
N LYS A 235 47.05 0.63 12.72
CA LYS A 235 46.21 -0.53 12.39
C LYS A 235 47.01 -1.62 11.66
N ASN A 236 46.79 -2.87 12.02
CA ASN A 236 47.38 -4.02 11.32
C ASN A 236 46.43 -4.55 10.25
N ILE A 237 46.86 -4.59 8.99
CA ILE A 237 46.01 -5.02 7.86
C ILE A 237 45.66 -6.50 7.98
N TYR A 238 46.65 -7.33 8.30
CA TYR A 238 46.46 -8.78 8.37
C TYR A 238 45.52 -9.19 9.51
N GLU A 239 45.62 -8.55 10.68
CA GLU A 239 44.68 -8.78 11.79
C GLU A 239 43.24 -8.40 11.41
N LEU A 240 43.05 -7.26 10.73
CA LEU A 240 41.73 -6.83 10.25
C LEU A 240 41.17 -7.78 9.19
N PHE A 241 42.04 -8.28 8.30
CA PHE A 241 41.71 -9.27 7.28
C PHE A 241 41.25 -10.58 7.92
N ILE A 242 42.02 -11.15 8.85
CA ILE A 242 41.67 -12.38 9.57
C ILE A 242 40.41 -12.19 10.41
N LYS A 243 40.24 -11.04 11.08
CA LYS A 243 39.01 -10.71 11.80
C LYS A 243 37.80 -10.77 10.87
N LYS A 244 37.88 -10.17 9.68
CA LYS A 244 36.77 -10.16 8.72
C LYS A 244 36.52 -11.54 8.11
N PHE A 245 37.58 -12.30 7.87
CA PHE A 245 37.43 -13.66 7.37
C PHE A 245 36.77 -14.59 8.39
N LYS A 246 37.09 -14.44 9.69
CA LYS A 246 36.38 -15.13 10.79
C LYS A 246 34.89 -14.76 10.87
N GLU A 247 34.55 -13.51 10.57
CA GLU A 247 33.15 -13.08 10.44
C GLU A 247 32.49 -13.75 9.21
N TYR A 248 33.16 -13.75 8.05
CA TYR A 248 32.67 -14.35 6.81
C TYR A 248 32.31 -15.83 6.94
N ILE A 249 33.18 -16.64 7.56
CA ILE A 249 32.93 -18.07 7.79
C ILE A 249 31.76 -18.33 8.75
N SER A 250 31.34 -17.34 9.53
CA SER A 250 30.19 -17.45 10.45
C SER A 250 28.85 -17.12 9.79
N VAL A 251 28.87 -16.55 8.58
CA VAL A 251 27.67 -16.24 7.81
C VAL A 251 27.07 -17.56 7.32
N PRO A 252 25.77 -17.83 7.53
CA PRO A 252 25.15 -19.05 7.04
C PRO A 252 25.12 -19.08 5.51
N LEU A 253 25.27 -20.28 4.95
CA LEU A 253 25.08 -20.49 3.52
C LEU A 253 23.66 -20.09 3.11
N SER A 254 23.53 -19.61 1.87
CA SER A 254 22.22 -19.25 1.32
C SER A 254 21.27 -20.46 1.37
N LYS A 255 20.01 -20.21 1.71
CA LYS A 255 18.95 -21.23 1.61
C LYS A 255 18.60 -21.57 0.17
N PHE A 256 18.90 -20.68 -0.76
CA PHE A 256 18.66 -20.88 -2.17
C PHE A 256 19.71 -21.83 -2.75
N SER A 257 19.27 -22.93 -3.35
CA SER A 257 20.13 -23.99 -3.90
C SER A 257 20.55 -23.77 -5.37
N GLY A 258 20.02 -22.75 -6.04
CA GLY A 258 20.39 -22.42 -7.41
C GLY A 258 21.67 -21.58 -7.50
N LYS A 259 22.31 -21.59 -8.67
CA LYS A 259 23.55 -20.83 -8.91
C LYS A 259 23.24 -19.37 -9.22
N ASN A 260 23.78 -18.44 -8.43
CA ASN A 260 23.70 -17.01 -8.70
C ASN A 260 24.70 -16.61 -9.81
N MET A 261 24.42 -15.52 -10.52
CA MET A 261 25.27 -15.05 -11.61
C MET A 261 25.85 -13.67 -11.30
N ILE A 262 27.14 -13.50 -11.57
CA ILE A 262 27.87 -12.27 -11.31
C ILE A 262 28.47 -11.76 -12.61
N PHE A 263 28.22 -10.48 -12.90
CA PHE A 263 28.72 -9.78 -14.08
C PHE A 263 29.61 -8.61 -13.67
N ASN A 264 30.63 -8.34 -14.49
CA ASN A 264 31.47 -7.16 -14.36
C ASN A 264 31.52 -6.40 -15.69
N SER A 265 30.42 -5.73 -16.03
CA SER A 265 30.24 -5.07 -17.32
C SER A 265 29.53 -3.73 -17.17
N ASN A 266 29.63 -2.89 -18.20
CA ASN A 266 28.72 -1.75 -18.30
C ASN A 266 27.29 -2.30 -18.41
N PHE A 267 26.34 -1.73 -17.67
CA PHE A 267 24.96 -2.20 -17.67
C PHE A 267 24.33 -2.19 -19.08
N GLU A 268 24.74 -1.26 -19.95
CA GLU A 268 24.27 -1.18 -21.34
C GLU A 268 24.62 -2.45 -22.14
N GLU A 269 25.71 -3.13 -21.80
CA GLU A 269 26.16 -4.38 -22.45
C GLU A 269 25.34 -5.59 -21.99
N LEU A 270 24.63 -5.48 -20.86
CA LEU A 270 23.77 -6.52 -20.33
C LEU A 270 22.32 -6.43 -20.82
N LEU A 271 21.97 -5.40 -21.60
CA LEU A 271 20.65 -5.26 -22.22
C LEU A 271 20.50 -6.24 -23.41
N ASP A 272 20.54 -7.53 -23.09
CA ASP A 272 20.45 -8.67 -24.00
C ASP A 272 19.22 -9.52 -23.68
N GLU A 273 18.42 -9.83 -24.71
CA GLU A 273 17.14 -10.55 -24.55
C GLU A 273 17.32 -11.97 -24.00
N LYS A 274 18.44 -12.64 -24.28
CA LYS A 274 18.67 -14.01 -23.79
C LYS A 274 18.94 -13.99 -22.29
N LEU A 275 19.73 -13.05 -21.79
CA LEU A 275 19.92 -12.87 -20.35
C LEU A 275 18.58 -12.58 -19.66
N PHE A 276 17.80 -11.65 -20.22
CA PHE A 276 16.55 -11.20 -19.62
C PHE A 276 15.41 -12.22 -19.70
N SER A 277 15.52 -13.26 -20.54
CA SER A 277 14.54 -14.35 -20.60
C SER A 277 14.30 -15.05 -19.25
N ASN A 278 15.32 -15.07 -18.37
CA ASN A 278 15.21 -15.62 -17.01
C ASN A 278 15.10 -14.55 -15.91
N VAL A 279 15.09 -13.26 -16.26
CA VAL A 279 15.01 -12.15 -15.28
C VAL A 279 13.56 -11.71 -15.14
N GLY A 280 13.03 -11.83 -13.93
CA GLY A 280 11.66 -11.43 -13.59
C GLY A 280 11.55 -9.96 -13.18
N LEU A 281 12.60 -9.44 -12.55
CA LEU A 281 12.68 -8.06 -12.10
C LEU A 281 14.11 -7.54 -12.15
N VAL A 282 14.29 -6.31 -12.67
CA VAL A 282 15.53 -5.55 -12.56
C VAL A 282 15.42 -4.56 -11.41
N TYR A 283 16.37 -4.59 -10.49
CA TYR A 283 16.58 -3.54 -9.50
C TYR A 283 17.72 -2.62 -9.97
N ALA A 284 17.46 -1.32 -9.95
CA ALA A 284 18.41 -0.30 -10.36
C ALA A 284 18.57 0.78 -9.27
N ASP A 285 19.76 0.89 -8.70
CA ASP A 285 20.21 2.02 -7.86
C ASP A 285 21.30 2.81 -8.60
N PRO A 286 20.95 3.56 -9.66
CA PRO A 286 21.93 4.25 -10.49
C PRO A 286 22.59 5.41 -9.73
N PRO A 287 23.81 5.82 -10.11
CA PRO A 287 24.37 7.10 -9.69
C PRO A 287 23.44 8.26 -10.05
N TYR A 288 22.94 8.97 -9.05
CA TYR A 288 21.98 10.06 -9.19
C TYR A 288 22.61 11.46 -9.12
N THR A 289 23.93 11.55 -8.91
CA THR A 289 24.68 12.82 -8.88
C THR A 289 25.89 12.81 -9.82
N ASP A 290 26.46 13.99 -10.05
CA ASP A 290 27.70 14.22 -10.80
C ASP A 290 28.97 13.61 -10.15
N MET A 291 28.83 12.95 -9.00
CA MET A 291 29.93 12.27 -8.33
C MET A 291 30.32 10.98 -9.04
N GLN A 292 31.58 10.91 -9.47
CA GLN A 292 32.18 9.73 -10.10
C GLN A 292 32.71 8.75 -9.03
N TYR A 293 31.93 7.72 -8.70
CA TYR A 293 32.26 6.73 -7.66
C TYR A 293 33.61 6.03 -7.85
N SER A 294 33.98 5.72 -9.09
CA SER A 294 35.27 5.11 -9.43
C SER A 294 36.46 5.92 -8.90
N ARG A 295 36.30 7.23 -8.66
CA ARG A 295 37.33 8.09 -8.03
C ARG A 295 37.59 7.69 -6.59
N TYR A 296 36.52 7.44 -5.84
CA TYR A 296 36.55 7.26 -4.39
C TYR A 296 36.91 5.83 -3.97
N TYR A 297 36.81 4.85 -4.88
CA TYR A 297 37.07 3.44 -4.60
C TYR A 297 38.15 2.82 -5.52
N HIS A 298 38.88 3.62 -6.31
CA HIS A 298 39.85 3.10 -7.29
C HIS A 298 40.91 2.17 -6.68
N LEU A 299 41.32 2.39 -5.42
CA LEU A 299 42.28 1.53 -4.71
C LEU A 299 41.82 0.06 -4.67
N LEU A 300 40.51 -0.19 -4.58
CA LEU A 300 39.96 -1.54 -4.57
C LEU A 300 40.03 -2.20 -5.94
N ASN A 301 39.76 -1.47 -7.02
CA ASN A 301 39.97 -2.00 -8.37
C ASN A 301 41.45 -2.30 -8.64
N VAL A 302 42.33 -1.47 -8.11
CA VAL A 302 43.77 -1.68 -8.24
C VAL A 302 44.19 -2.94 -7.48
N ALA A 303 43.66 -3.20 -6.28
CA ALA A 303 43.86 -4.46 -5.56
C ALA A 303 43.23 -5.67 -6.29
N ALA A 304 42.03 -5.51 -6.83
CA ALA A 304 41.30 -6.57 -7.53
C ALA A 304 42.00 -7.03 -8.81
N LYS A 305 42.45 -6.08 -9.65
CA LYS A 305 43.11 -6.36 -10.93
C LYS A 305 44.60 -6.64 -10.78
N TYR A 306 45.28 -5.88 -9.93
CA TYR A 306 46.71 -5.99 -9.64
C TYR A 306 47.63 -5.89 -10.89
N GLU A 307 47.35 -4.92 -11.78
CA GLU A 307 47.96 -4.84 -13.13
C GLU A 307 49.07 -3.77 -13.32
N TYR A 308 49.56 -3.12 -12.25
CA TYR A 308 50.57 -2.05 -12.32
C TYR A 308 50.26 -0.96 -13.38
N PRO A 309 49.10 -0.28 -13.28
CA PRO A 309 48.68 0.72 -14.27
C PRO A 309 49.48 2.03 -14.15
N LEU A 310 49.56 2.81 -15.24
CA LEU A 310 50.12 4.16 -15.17
C LEU A 310 49.26 5.07 -14.29
N LEU A 311 49.91 6.00 -13.58
CA LEU A 311 49.24 7.04 -12.79
C LEU A 311 48.91 8.25 -13.67
N THR A 312 47.73 8.83 -13.48
CA THR A 312 47.27 10.02 -14.21
C THR A 312 48.15 11.23 -13.90
N VAL A 313 48.71 11.83 -14.96
CA VAL A 313 49.53 13.04 -14.90
C VAL A 313 48.73 14.24 -15.42
N THR A 314 48.83 15.37 -14.71
CA THR A 314 48.28 16.66 -15.12
C THR A 314 49.41 17.65 -15.39
N LYS A 315 49.08 18.86 -15.86
CA LYS A 315 50.06 19.96 -16.03
C LYS A 315 50.86 20.29 -14.76
N ASN A 316 50.33 19.94 -13.58
CA ASN A 316 50.95 20.17 -12.27
C ASN A 316 51.61 18.90 -11.69
N GLY A 317 51.88 17.88 -12.52
CA GLY A 317 52.38 16.57 -12.10
C GLY A 317 51.27 15.58 -11.80
N TYR A 318 51.60 14.52 -11.06
CA TYR A 318 50.66 13.46 -10.68
C TYR A 318 49.45 14.01 -9.90
N THR A 319 48.28 13.42 -10.12
CA THR A 319 47.08 13.82 -9.38
C THR A 319 47.24 13.56 -7.88
N LYS A 320 46.71 14.44 -7.02
CA LYS A 320 46.77 14.27 -5.55
C LYS A 320 46.14 12.96 -5.06
N GLY A 321 45.14 12.46 -5.78
CA GLY A 321 44.48 11.19 -5.45
C GLY A 321 45.16 9.97 -6.07
N LEU A 322 46.29 10.15 -6.77
CA LEU A 322 47.04 9.09 -7.45
C LEU A 322 46.13 8.16 -8.28
N TYR A 323 45.21 8.76 -9.04
CA TYR A 323 44.31 8.01 -9.92
C TYR A 323 45.10 7.31 -11.02
N THR A 324 44.59 6.18 -11.49
CA THR A 324 45.19 5.40 -12.57
C THR A 324 44.58 5.77 -13.92
N GLU A 325 45.38 5.67 -14.99
CA GLU A 325 44.89 5.81 -16.36
C GLU A 325 43.91 4.69 -16.72
N GLY A 326 42.95 4.98 -17.61
CA GLY A 326 41.92 4.01 -18.00
C GLY A 326 40.78 3.80 -16.98
N ARG A 327 40.72 4.60 -15.90
CA ARG A 327 39.60 4.55 -14.94
C ARG A 327 38.26 4.81 -15.60
N TYR A 328 37.28 3.96 -15.33
CA TYR A 328 35.91 4.10 -15.83
C TYR A 328 35.27 5.41 -15.35
N GLN A 329 34.55 6.09 -16.24
CA GLN A 329 33.73 7.26 -15.93
C GLN A 329 32.29 6.96 -16.32
N SER A 330 31.39 6.98 -15.33
CA SER A 330 29.99 6.62 -15.56
C SER A 330 29.27 7.72 -16.35
N LYS A 331 28.58 7.31 -17.43
CA LYS A 331 27.64 8.15 -18.18
C LYS A 331 26.44 8.58 -17.33
N LEU A 332 26.08 7.81 -16.29
CA LEU A 332 24.99 8.13 -15.35
C LEU A 332 25.34 9.29 -14.41
N SER A 333 26.64 9.51 -14.18
CA SER A 333 27.17 10.65 -13.43
C SER A 333 27.49 11.86 -14.34
N GLN A 334 26.99 11.88 -15.58
CA GLN A 334 27.16 12.98 -16.53
C GLN A 334 25.77 13.48 -16.97
N ARG A 335 25.44 14.74 -16.66
CA ARG A 335 24.12 15.35 -16.99
C ARG A 335 23.73 15.21 -18.47
N GLY A 336 24.70 15.29 -19.38
CA GLY A 336 24.44 15.21 -20.83
C GLY A 336 24.03 13.81 -21.33
N SER A 337 24.30 12.75 -20.57
CA SER A 337 24.09 11.35 -21.02
C SER A 337 23.26 10.50 -20.06
N ALA A 338 23.11 10.90 -18.80
CA ALA A 338 22.43 10.10 -17.78
C ALA A 338 20.98 9.78 -18.14
N LYS A 339 20.23 10.78 -18.61
CA LYS A 339 18.83 10.63 -19.02
C LYS A 339 18.66 9.59 -20.12
N GLN A 340 19.47 9.69 -21.19
CA GLN A 340 19.42 8.73 -22.30
C GLN A 340 19.80 7.31 -21.84
N SER A 341 20.79 7.19 -20.96
CA SER A 341 21.24 5.90 -20.45
C SER A 341 20.14 5.20 -19.62
N LEU A 342 19.42 5.96 -18.77
CA LEU A 342 18.28 5.44 -18.01
C LEU A 342 17.07 5.17 -18.92
N GLU A 343 16.81 6.00 -19.92
CA GLU A 343 15.75 5.75 -20.90
C GLU A 343 15.98 4.46 -21.69
N ASN A 344 17.23 4.16 -22.06
CA ASN A 344 17.60 2.89 -22.69
C ASN A 344 17.29 1.68 -21.78
N LEU A 345 17.62 1.76 -20.49
CA LEU A 345 17.29 0.71 -19.52
C LEU A 345 15.76 0.53 -19.38
N ILE A 346 15.04 1.63 -19.15
CA ILE A 346 13.58 1.61 -18.95
C ILE A 346 12.88 1.06 -20.19
N SER A 347 13.24 1.54 -21.38
CA SER A 347 12.65 1.10 -22.62
C SER A 347 12.97 -0.37 -22.89
N PHE A 348 14.21 -0.82 -22.68
CA PHE A 348 14.56 -2.22 -22.87
C PHE A 348 13.75 -3.15 -21.95
N CYS A 349 13.69 -2.86 -20.64
CA CYS A 349 12.91 -3.67 -19.70
C CYS A 349 11.42 -3.72 -20.09
N ALA A 350 10.85 -2.61 -20.57
CA ALA A 350 9.46 -2.56 -21.03
C ALA A 350 9.22 -3.46 -22.25
N HIS A 351 10.11 -3.42 -23.26
CA HIS A 351 10.01 -4.28 -24.45
C HIS A 351 10.25 -5.76 -24.13
N ALA A 352 11.14 -6.07 -23.19
CA ALA A 352 11.41 -7.42 -22.73
C ALA A 352 10.32 -7.99 -21.78
N HIS A 353 9.29 -7.19 -21.46
CA HIS A 353 8.24 -7.53 -20.49
C HIS A 353 8.78 -7.88 -19.09
N THR A 354 9.90 -7.27 -18.70
CA THR A 354 10.53 -7.44 -17.39
C THR A 354 10.10 -6.30 -16.46
N ASN A 355 9.81 -6.61 -15.20
CA ASN A 355 9.51 -5.57 -14.21
C ASN A 355 10.78 -4.78 -13.84
N LEU A 356 10.65 -3.50 -13.53
CA LEU A 356 11.79 -2.63 -13.21
C LEU A 356 11.51 -1.83 -11.94
N ALA A 357 12.41 -1.90 -10.97
CA ALA A 357 12.37 -1.10 -9.75
C ALA A 357 13.58 -0.15 -9.74
N ILE A 358 13.33 1.16 -9.74
CA ILE A 358 14.39 2.18 -9.68
C ILE A 358 14.40 2.86 -8.32
N SER A 359 15.51 2.74 -7.60
CA SER A 359 15.79 3.46 -6.36
C SER A 359 16.45 4.79 -6.68
N TYR A 360 15.94 5.89 -6.12
CA TYR A 360 16.46 7.23 -6.40
C TYR A 360 16.27 8.15 -5.21
N ALA A 361 17.37 8.61 -4.59
CA ALA A 361 17.31 9.59 -3.53
C ALA A 361 17.17 11.01 -4.11
N TYR A 362 16.21 11.80 -3.61
CA TYR A 362 15.99 13.18 -4.08
C TYR A 362 15.65 14.13 -2.91
N PRO A 363 15.95 15.45 -2.99
CA PRO A 363 15.69 16.37 -1.88
C PRO A 363 14.22 16.41 -1.47
N GLN A 364 13.97 16.50 -0.15
CA GLN A 364 12.62 16.58 0.41
C GLN A 364 11.97 17.93 0.12
N ASP A 365 12.73 19.01 0.27
CA ASP A 365 12.30 20.38 -0.02
C ASP A 365 13.01 20.88 -1.28
N ARG A 366 12.27 20.90 -2.39
CA ARG A 366 12.80 21.23 -3.73
C ARG A 366 12.99 22.74 -3.94
N GLU A 367 12.38 23.58 -3.09
CA GLU A 367 12.51 25.04 -3.20
C GLU A 367 13.75 25.53 -2.45
N ILE A 368 14.10 24.88 -1.34
CA ILE A 368 15.21 25.31 -0.47
C ILE A 368 16.49 24.51 -0.74
N GLN A 369 16.40 23.23 -1.11
CA GLN A 369 17.58 22.37 -1.29
C GLN A 369 18.08 22.38 -2.73
N ALA A 370 19.38 22.58 -2.90
CA ALA A 370 20.01 22.61 -4.21
C ALA A 370 19.86 21.27 -4.97
N THR A 371 19.46 21.39 -6.24
CA THR A 371 19.22 20.30 -7.21
C THR A 371 20.16 20.36 -8.42
N ASP A 372 21.13 21.30 -8.43
CA ASP A 372 22.36 21.10 -9.19
C ASP A 372 23.03 19.80 -8.68
N ARG A 373 24.17 19.36 -9.15
CA ARG A 373 24.69 17.99 -8.92
C ARG A 373 23.79 16.81 -9.33
N TYR A 374 22.46 16.82 -9.21
CA TYR A 374 21.62 15.72 -9.69
C TYR A 374 21.70 15.63 -11.22
N THR A 375 21.74 14.41 -11.74
CA THR A 375 21.93 14.17 -13.17
C THR A 375 20.61 14.07 -13.93
N VAL A 376 19.55 13.58 -13.27
CA VAL A 376 18.18 13.53 -13.76
C VAL A 376 17.23 13.95 -12.63
N SER A 377 16.17 14.70 -12.93
CA SER A 377 15.16 15.03 -11.92
C SER A 377 14.22 13.84 -11.67
N ILE A 378 13.66 13.73 -10.47
CA ILE A 378 12.73 12.64 -10.16
C ILE A 378 11.47 12.68 -11.04
N ASP A 379 10.97 13.88 -11.37
CA ASP A 379 9.77 14.05 -12.20
C ASP A 379 10.05 13.55 -13.63
N GLU A 380 11.21 13.88 -14.21
CA GLU A 380 11.60 13.36 -15.52
C GLU A 380 11.75 11.83 -15.53
N LEU A 381 12.29 11.24 -14.47
CA LEU A 381 12.47 9.80 -14.37
C LEU A 381 11.13 9.07 -14.28
N VAL A 382 10.17 9.61 -13.52
CA VAL A 382 8.80 9.08 -13.44
C VAL A 382 8.08 9.22 -14.78
N GLU A 383 8.22 10.35 -15.48
CA GLU A 383 7.63 10.52 -16.81
C GLU A 383 8.26 9.61 -17.86
N LEU A 384 9.56 9.33 -17.78
CA LEU A 384 10.21 8.31 -18.62
C LEU A 384 9.65 6.91 -18.33
N ALA A 385 9.52 6.53 -17.06
CA ALA A 385 8.90 5.26 -16.68
C ALA A 385 7.47 5.15 -17.25
N LYS A 386 6.64 6.18 -17.05
CA LYS A 386 5.26 6.23 -17.56
C LYS A 386 5.18 6.22 -19.08
N LYS A 387 6.13 6.83 -19.78
CA LYS A 387 6.18 6.82 -21.25
C LYS A 387 6.27 5.39 -21.81
N TYR A 388 7.05 4.51 -21.18
CA TYR A 388 7.28 3.15 -21.68
C TYR A 388 6.41 2.08 -21.02
N TYR A 389 6.12 2.20 -19.72
CA TYR A 389 5.28 1.25 -18.99
C TYR A 389 3.80 1.65 -18.94
N THR A 390 3.45 2.86 -19.42
CA THR A 390 2.15 3.52 -19.25
C THR A 390 1.89 3.98 -17.80
N ASN A 391 0.99 4.95 -17.61
CA ASN A 391 0.55 5.38 -16.28
C ASN A 391 -0.02 4.22 -15.44
N ALA A 392 -0.61 3.21 -16.10
CA ALA A 392 -1.22 2.07 -15.44
C ALA A 392 -0.20 1.08 -14.84
N ARG A 393 1.06 1.09 -15.26
CA ARG A 393 2.05 0.13 -14.75
C ARG A 393 3.23 0.80 -14.07
N VAL A 394 3.05 2.04 -13.60
CA VAL A 394 4.07 2.76 -12.82
C VAL A 394 3.48 3.15 -11.46
N ASN A 395 4.14 2.71 -10.40
CA ASN A 395 3.81 3.06 -9.03
C ASN A 395 5.04 3.69 -8.36
N VAL A 396 4.83 4.73 -7.54
CA VAL A 396 5.92 5.44 -6.87
C VAL A 396 5.64 5.42 -5.37
N VAL A 397 6.55 4.81 -4.61
CA VAL A 397 6.50 4.80 -3.15
C VAL A 397 7.71 5.53 -2.60
N THR A 398 7.56 6.17 -1.44
CA THR A 398 8.62 6.98 -0.83
C THR A 398 8.83 6.64 0.64
N GLN A 399 10.07 6.83 1.10
CA GLN A 399 10.41 6.78 2.51
C GLN A 399 11.30 7.97 2.89
N ASN A 400 11.03 8.57 4.05
CA ASN A 400 11.92 9.59 4.61
C ASN A 400 13.27 8.98 4.94
N TYR A 401 14.34 9.59 4.44
CA TYR A 401 15.71 9.13 4.66
C TYR A 401 16.65 10.30 4.91
N ASN A 402 17.65 10.09 5.77
CA ASN A 402 18.62 11.13 6.10
C ASN A 402 19.99 10.73 5.56
N HIS A 403 20.52 11.52 4.63
CA HIS A 403 21.94 11.40 4.28
C HIS A 403 22.79 12.12 5.32
N ALA A 404 23.80 11.43 5.85
CA ALA A 404 24.84 12.05 6.65
C ALA A 404 25.68 12.99 5.77
N ASN A 405 25.74 14.27 6.13
CA ASN A 405 26.55 15.27 5.44
C ASN A 405 27.81 15.57 6.26
N HIS A 406 29.00 15.37 5.67
CA HIS A 406 30.29 15.63 6.33
C HIS A 406 30.78 17.10 6.22
N ARG A 407 29.88 18.07 6.01
CA ARG A 407 30.24 19.50 5.89
C ARG A 407 29.44 20.46 6.79
N ASN A 408 28.21 20.11 7.17
CA ASN A 408 27.38 20.89 8.10
C ASN A 408 26.86 19.95 9.20
N SER A 409 26.62 20.47 10.41
CA SER A 409 26.07 19.73 11.55
C SER A 409 24.63 19.22 11.34
N GLU A 410 23.95 19.64 10.28
CA GLU A 410 22.59 19.24 9.95
C GLU A 410 22.54 18.14 8.87
N GLN A 411 21.81 17.06 9.15
CA GLN A 411 21.57 15.95 8.23
C GLN A 411 20.74 16.44 7.02
N LYS A 412 21.14 16.07 5.79
CA LYS A 412 20.36 16.40 4.60
C LYS A 412 19.17 15.44 4.53
N LYS A 413 17.98 15.96 4.81
CA LYS A 413 16.73 15.21 4.62
C LYS A 413 16.50 15.02 3.12
N VAL A 414 16.26 13.77 2.74
CA VAL A 414 15.89 13.35 1.39
C VAL A 414 14.69 12.41 1.47
N LEU A 415 14.02 12.24 0.35
CA LEU A 415 13.08 11.15 0.15
C LEU A 415 13.77 10.10 -0.71
N GLU A 416 13.78 8.85 -0.24
CA GLU A 416 14.10 7.72 -1.12
C GLU A 416 12.84 7.43 -1.93
N TYR A 417 12.95 7.55 -3.26
CA TYR A 417 11.91 7.15 -4.19
C TYR A 417 12.19 5.74 -4.68
N LEU A 418 11.14 4.92 -4.74
CA LEU A 418 11.15 3.63 -5.40
C LEU A 418 10.09 3.65 -6.49
N ILE A 419 10.53 3.70 -7.75
CA ILE A 419 9.69 3.70 -8.94
C ILE A 419 9.54 2.25 -9.40
N LEU A 420 8.36 1.68 -9.21
CA LEU A 420 8.00 0.31 -9.51
C LEU A 420 7.27 0.28 -10.85
N CYS A 421 7.88 -0.37 -11.84
CA CYS A 421 7.39 -0.47 -13.20
C CYS A 421 7.03 -1.92 -13.52
N GLY A 422 5.83 -2.14 -14.06
CA GLY A 422 5.29 -3.46 -14.38
C GLY A 422 4.14 -3.88 -13.45
N ASP A 423 3.80 -5.17 -13.50
CA ASP A 423 2.63 -5.70 -12.80
C ASP A 423 3.04 -6.48 -11.55
N LYS A 424 2.20 -6.43 -10.52
CA LYS A 424 2.36 -7.30 -9.36
C LYS A 424 2.04 -8.72 -9.77
N ASN A 425 2.86 -9.64 -9.29
CA ASN A 425 2.54 -11.05 -9.28
C ASN A 425 1.46 -11.31 -8.22
N LEU A 426 0.20 -11.36 -8.66
CA LEU A 426 -0.94 -11.57 -7.76
C LEU A 426 -0.91 -12.95 -7.08
N ASN A 427 -0.18 -13.94 -7.62
CA ASN A 427 -0.02 -15.25 -6.97
C ASN A 427 0.88 -15.19 -5.73
N GLN A 428 1.76 -14.19 -5.64
CA GLN A 428 2.68 -13.99 -4.51
C GLN A 428 2.18 -12.94 -3.51
N VAL A 429 0.92 -12.51 -3.60
CA VAL A 429 0.38 -11.54 -2.64
C VAL A 429 0.48 -12.13 -1.24
N ASN A 430 1.25 -11.47 -0.39
CA ASN A 430 1.38 -11.82 1.01
C ASN A 430 0.08 -11.47 1.75
N ILE A 431 -0.85 -12.43 1.78
CA ILE A 431 -2.17 -12.28 2.42
C ILE A 431 -2.02 -11.97 3.92
N ASP A 432 -1.00 -12.50 4.60
CA ASP A 432 -0.73 -12.17 6.00
C ASP A 432 -0.38 -10.68 6.20
N SER A 433 0.42 -10.12 5.28
CA SER A 433 0.76 -8.69 5.26
C SER A 433 -0.47 -7.82 4.99
N LEU A 434 -1.34 -8.25 4.06
CA LEU A 434 -2.62 -7.59 3.80
C LEU A 434 -3.52 -7.65 5.05
N LYS A 435 -3.69 -8.82 5.66
CA LYS A 435 -4.44 -9.02 6.91
C LYS A 435 -3.93 -8.11 8.01
N LYS A 436 -2.61 -8.07 8.24
CA LYS A 436 -1.99 -7.18 9.23
C LYS A 436 -2.24 -5.70 8.92
N THR A 437 -2.18 -5.31 7.65
CA THR A 437 -2.43 -3.92 7.24
C THR A 437 -3.88 -3.53 7.52
N LEU A 438 -4.83 -4.37 7.15
CA LEU A 438 -6.26 -4.14 7.36
C LEU A 438 -6.65 -4.13 8.84
N CYS A 439 -6.12 -5.05 9.65
CA CYS A 439 -6.36 -5.07 11.10
C CYS A 439 -5.85 -3.81 11.82
N ASN A 440 -4.82 -3.14 11.28
CA ASN A 440 -4.28 -1.90 11.86
C ASN A 440 -4.89 -0.63 11.25
N LEU A 441 -5.78 -0.76 10.24
CA LEU A 441 -6.38 0.37 9.57
C LEU A 441 -7.66 0.80 10.29
N LEU A 442 -7.76 2.07 10.68
CA LEU A 442 -9.00 2.62 11.23
C LEU A 442 -10.04 2.80 10.10
N PRO A 443 -11.19 2.12 10.10
CA PRO A 443 -12.14 2.19 8.99
C PRO A 443 -12.80 3.57 8.91
N SER A 444 -12.85 4.16 7.72
CA SER A 444 -13.46 5.48 7.48
C SER A 444 -14.54 5.41 6.40
N LYS A 445 -15.67 6.06 6.68
CA LYS A 445 -16.78 6.27 5.73
C LYS A 445 -16.89 7.74 5.29
N ASN A 446 -16.00 8.58 5.78
CA ASN A 446 -16.14 10.03 5.71
C ASN A 446 -15.20 10.61 4.64
N ASN A 447 -15.78 11.09 3.55
CA ASN A 447 -15.17 12.04 2.62
C ASN A 447 -16.29 12.90 2.01
N SER A 448 -15.93 13.94 1.23
CA SER A 448 -16.92 14.86 0.66
C SER A 448 -17.97 14.14 -0.21
N MET A 449 -17.54 13.16 -1.02
CA MET A 449 -18.41 12.36 -1.89
C MET A 449 -19.43 11.53 -1.10
N TYR A 450 -18.98 10.66 -0.18
CA TYR A 450 -19.86 9.78 0.59
C TYR A 450 -20.74 10.53 1.61
N ASN A 451 -20.27 11.66 2.13
CA ASN A 451 -21.09 12.50 3.00
C ASN A 451 -22.26 13.20 2.26
N SER A 452 -22.21 13.21 0.92
CA SER A 452 -23.22 13.84 0.09
C SER A 452 -24.52 13.03 0.04
N HIS A 453 -24.49 11.71 0.23
CA HIS A 453 -25.69 10.87 0.24
C HIS A 453 -25.56 9.69 1.20
N MET A 454 -26.54 9.52 2.09
CA MET A 454 -26.57 8.36 2.99
C MET A 454 -27.14 7.14 2.29
N TYR A 455 -26.46 6.00 2.39
CA TYR A 455 -26.95 4.70 1.94
C TYR A 455 -26.74 3.66 3.06
N TRP A 456 -27.71 2.78 3.31
CA TRP A 456 -27.77 1.97 4.55
C TRP A 456 -26.60 1.00 4.75
N SER A 457 -26.00 0.49 3.67
CA SER A 457 -24.89 -0.48 3.72
C SER A 457 -23.54 0.06 3.28
N GLN A 458 -23.34 1.38 3.25
CA GLN A 458 -22.07 1.97 2.81
C GLN A 458 -20.88 1.41 3.63
N LYS A 459 -19.91 0.81 2.95
CA LYS A 459 -18.67 0.28 3.55
C LYS A 459 -17.62 1.37 3.74
N ALA A 460 -16.59 1.04 4.52
CA ALA A 460 -15.44 1.93 4.70
C ALA A 460 -14.60 1.95 3.42
N PHE A 461 -14.43 3.14 2.83
CA PHE A 461 -13.80 3.27 1.51
C PHE A 461 -12.32 2.93 1.55
N ASN A 462 -11.61 3.28 2.63
CA ASN A 462 -10.18 3.01 2.79
C ASN A 462 -9.85 1.51 2.95
N ILE A 463 -10.80 0.71 3.45
CA ILE A 463 -10.69 -0.74 3.47
C ILE A 463 -10.76 -1.28 2.03
N CYS A 464 -11.72 -0.76 1.24
CA CYS A 464 -11.88 -1.12 -0.15
C CYS A 464 -10.68 -0.72 -1.01
N ASP A 465 -10.17 0.52 -0.86
CA ASP A 465 -8.93 1.01 -1.49
C ASP A 465 -7.77 0.05 -1.25
N THR A 466 -7.61 -0.41 0.00
CA THR A 466 -6.52 -1.31 0.40
C THR A 466 -6.68 -2.69 -0.27
N LEU A 467 -7.89 -3.25 -0.29
CA LEU A 467 -8.18 -4.51 -0.97
C LEU A 467 -7.90 -4.41 -2.48
N ILE A 468 -8.43 -3.38 -3.14
CA ILE A 468 -8.24 -3.15 -4.58
C ILE A 468 -6.75 -2.98 -4.88
N ASN A 469 -6.04 -2.16 -4.11
CA ASN A 469 -4.62 -1.93 -4.36
C ASN A 469 -3.76 -3.17 -4.16
N SER A 470 -4.09 -4.01 -3.18
CA SER A 470 -3.32 -5.21 -2.86
C SER A 470 -3.62 -6.41 -3.75
N LEU A 471 -4.85 -6.51 -4.29
CA LEU A 471 -5.34 -7.69 -4.99
C LEU A 471 -5.64 -7.44 -6.48
N SER A 472 -5.27 -6.27 -7.01
CA SER A 472 -5.35 -5.94 -8.44
C SER A 472 -4.23 -4.99 -8.87
N ASN A 473 -3.90 -5.02 -10.15
CA ASN A 473 -3.05 -4.07 -10.84
C ASN A 473 -3.88 -2.89 -11.40
N ARG A 474 -3.24 -1.83 -11.90
CA ARG A 474 -4.02 -0.78 -12.58
C ARG A 474 -4.42 -1.28 -13.97
N GLY A 475 -5.57 -0.82 -14.47
CA GLY A 475 -6.18 -1.33 -15.69
C GLY A 475 -7.00 -2.62 -15.52
N ASP A 476 -6.75 -3.38 -14.45
CA ASP A 476 -7.55 -4.55 -14.08
C ASP A 476 -9.03 -4.20 -13.88
N VAL A 477 -9.89 -5.19 -14.10
CA VAL A 477 -11.35 -5.06 -13.96
C VAL A 477 -11.79 -5.51 -12.57
N VAL A 478 -12.28 -4.56 -11.76
CA VAL A 478 -12.89 -4.80 -10.45
C VAL A 478 -14.40 -4.88 -10.60
N PHE A 479 -15.02 -5.93 -10.08
CA PHE A 479 -16.45 -6.18 -10.20
C PHE A 479 -17.16 -6.22 -8.84
N ASP A 480 -18.28 -5.50 -8.74
CA ASP A 480 -19.22 -5.59 -7.63
C ASP A 480 -20.61 -6.03 -8.12
N PRO A 481 -21.02 -7.30 -7.88
CA PRO A 481 -22.36 -7.78 -8.22
C PRO A 481 -23.47 -7.21 -7.33
N PHE A 482 -23.16 -6.44 -6.27
CA PHE A 482 -24.15 -5.85 -5.37
C PHE A 482 -23.81 -4.37 -5.11
N LEU A 483 -23.65 -3.60 -6.19
CA LEU A 483 -23.16 -2.21 -6.24
C LEU A 483 -23.49 -1.36 -5.00
N GLY A 484 -24.76 -1.34 -4.57
CA GLY A 484 -25.18 -0.62 -3.38
C GLY A 484 -24.87 0.88 -3.46
N SER A 485 -24.02 1.40 -2.59
CA SER A 485 -23.60 2.81 -2.64
C SER A 485 -22.48 3.10 -3.65
N GLY A 486 -21.98 2.08 -4.35
CA GLY A 486 -20.93 2.18 -5.35
C GLY A 486 -19.51 2.30 -4.80
N VAL A 487 -19.28 2.00 -3.51
CA VAL A 487 -17.95 2.18 -2.87
C VAL A 487 -16.87 1.42 -3.65
N THR A 488 -17.09 0.13 -3.92
CA THR A 488 -16.14 -0.69 -4.68
C THR A 488 -15.81 -0.10 -6.04
N THR A 489 -16.85 0.22 -6.82
CA THR A 489 -16.68 0.70 -8.19
C THR A 489 -16.08 2.09 -8.27
N LEU A 490 -16.45 2.98 -7.34
CA LEU A 490 -15.94 4.35 -7.29
C LEU A 490 -14.48 4.35 -6.82
N GLU A 491 -14.14 3.61 -5.77
CA GLU A 491 -12.74 3.55 -5.34
C GLU A 491 -11.84 2.93 -6.43
N ALA A 492 -12.29 1.88 -7.13
CA ALA A 492 -11.52 1.26 -8.21
C ALA A 492 -11.09 2.25 -9.31
N ILE A 493 -11.99 3.15 -9.73
CA ILE A 493 -11.78 4.06 -10.86
C ILE A 493 -11.17 5.42 -10.49
N LYS A 494 -10.81 5.64 -9.22
CA LYS A 494 -10.11 6.87 -8.80
C LYS A 494 -8.84 7.06 -9.64
N THR A 495 -8.49 8.31 -9.94
CA THR A 495 -7.34 8.64 -10.77
C THR A 495 -6.05 8.00 -10.27
N ASP A 496 -5.84 7.94 -8.95
CA ASP A 496 -4.66 7.36 -8.33
C ASP A 496 -4.64 5.82 -8.34
N LEU A 497 -5.78 5.15 -8.51
CA LEU A 497 -5.86 3.70 -8.61
C LEU A 497 -5.98 3.22 -10.08
N SER A 498 -6.73 3.92 -10.94
CA SER A 498 -6.86 3.66 -12.37
C SER A 498 -7.25 2.21 -12.75
N ARG A 499 -8.14 1.55 -11.99
CA ARG A 499 -8.74 0.28 -12.42
C ARG A 499 -9.92 0.56 -13.36
N CYS A 500 -10.37 -0.49 -14.04
CA CYS A 500 -11.70 -0.52 -14.64
C CYS A 500 -12.69 -1.02 -13.56
N ALA A 501 -13.94 -0.58 -13.60
CA ALA A 501 -14.97 -1.08 -12.70
C ALA A 501 -16.20 -1.59 -13.43
N ILE A 502 -16.83 -2.62 -12.88
CA ILE A 502 -18.16 -3.06 -13.25
C ILE A 502 -19.01 -3.12 -11.99
N GLY A 503 -20.20 -2.54 -12.02
CA GLY A 503 -21.15 -2.59 -10.92
C GLY A 503 -22.51 -3.04 -11.40
N CYS A 504 -23.18 -3.89 -10.63
CA CYS A 504 -24.54 -4.33 -10.93
C CYS A 504 -25.46 -4.05 -9.74
N ASP A 505 -26.64 -3.49 -10.02
CA ASP A 505 -27.75 -3.42 -9.07
C ASP A 505 -29.08 -3.64 -9.77
N ILE A 506 -30.07 -4.11 -9.02
CA ILE A 506 -31.44 -4.29 -9.52
C ILE A 506 -32.28 -3.01 -9.42
N ASN A 507 -31.89 -2.08 -8.55
CA ASN A 507 -32.65 -0.87 -8.24
C ASN A 507 -32.02 0.37 -8.89
N ASP A 508 -32.86 1.34 -9.27
CA ASP A 508 -32.40 2.57 -9.93
C ASP A 508 -31.53 3.43 -9.02
N MET A 509 -31.84 3.48 -7.72
CA MET A 509 -31.21 4.43 -6.79
C MET A 509 -29.68 4.24 -6.68
N PRO A 510 -29.14 3.04 -6.40
CA PRO A 510 -27.69 2.74 -6.47
C PRO A 510 -27.00 3.25 -7.73
N LEU A 511 -27.60 2.97 -8.88
CA LEU A 511 -27.08 3.35 -10.19
C LEU A 511 -27.14 4.87 -10.38
N PHE A 512 -28.24 5.51 -9.98
CA PHE A 512 -28.43 6.95 -10.05
C PHE A 512 -27.41 7.71 -9.20
N ILE A 513 -27.11 7.23 -7.99
CA ILE A 513 -26.06 7.80 -7.12
C ILE A 513 -24.71 7.79 -7.84
N SER A 514 -24.30 6.63 -8.33
CA SER A 514 -22.99 6.44 -8.99
C SER A 514 -22.90 7.24 -10.30
N LYS A 515 -23.97 7.23 -11.11
CA LYS A 515 -24.06 7.98 -12.37
C LYS A 515 -23.92 9.48 -12.16
N LEU A 516 -24.62 10.04 -11.18
CA LEU A 516 -24.51 11.46 -10.90
C LEU A 516 -23.11 11.84 -10.47
N LEU A 517 -22.53 11.14 -9.48
CA LEU A 517 -21.23 11.49 -8.92
C LEU A 517 -20.17 11.57 -10.02
N LEU A 518 -20.15 10.59 -10.93
CA LEU A 518 -19.21 10.59 -12.07
C LEU A 518 -19.52 11.65 -13.13
N SER A 519 -20.77 12.10 -13.23
CA SER A 519 -21.14 13.18 -14.16
C SER A 519 -20.75 14.59 -13.68
N VAL A 520 -20.45 14.79 -12.38
CA VAL A 520 -20.23 16.11 -11.76
C VAL A 520 -19.21 16.96 -12.53
N ASN A 521 -18.12 16.36 -13.00
CA ASN A 521 -17.06 17.07 -13.72
C ASN A 521 -17.49 17.59 -15.10
N THR A 522 -18.57 17.05 -15.67
CA THR A 522 -19.10 17.42 -17.00
C THR A 522 -20.20 18.47 -16.96
N ILE A 523 -20.68 18.83 -15.77
CA ILE A 523 -21.81 19.76 -15.60
C ILE A 523 -21.25 21.16 -15.32
N PRO A 524 -21.43 22.14 -16.22
CA PRO A 524 -20.92 23.49 -16.02
C PRO A 524 -21.77 24.25 -14.98
N ASN A 525 -21.17 25.22 -14.28
CA ASN A 525 -21.88 26.20 -13.45
C ASN A 525 -22.72 25.64 -12.28
N ILE A 526 -22.48 24.40 -11.81
CA ILE A 526 -23.26 23.75 -10.74
C ILE A 526 -23.52 24.70 -9.56
N LYS A 527 -22.47 25.31 -9.00
CA LYS A 527 -22.60 26.18 -7.82
C LYS A 527 -23.52 27.37 -8.07
N LYS A 528 -23.46 27.98 -9.26
CA LYS A 528 -24.31 29.12 -9.62
C LYS A 528 -25.78 28.71 -9.69
N GLU A 529 -26.09 27.59 -10.35
CA GLU A 529 -27.47 27.11 -10.46
C GLU A 529 -28.02 26.64 -9.11
N LEU A 530 -27.18 26.09 -8.23
CA LEU A 530 -27.58 25.75 -6.86
C LEU A 530 -27.94 27.01 -6.02
N GLU A 531 -27.22 28.12 -6.19
CA GLU A 531 -27.56 29.40 -5.52
C GLU A 531 -28.84 30.04 -6.10
N ASN A 532 -29.05 29.93 -7.41
CA ASN A 532 -30.32 30.33 -8.05
C ASN A 532 -31.48 29.51 -7.47
N PHE A 533 -31.31 28.20 -7.35
CA PHE A 533 -32.31 27.30 -6.78
C PHE A 533 -32.61 27.62 -5.32
N ILE A 534 -31.60 27.93 -4.49
CA ILE A 534 -31.81 28.42 -3.12
C ILE A 534 -32.68 29.69 -3.11
N SER A 535 -32.48 30.60 -4.06
CA SER A 535 -33.27 31.83 -4.17
C SER A 535 -34.74 31.53 -4.51
N GLU A 536 -35.01 30.56 -5.39
CA GLU A 536 -36.38 30.09 -5.65
C GLU A 536 -36.99 29.35 -4.46
N LEU A 537 -36.23 28.50 -3.75
CA LEU A 537 -36.70 27.83 -2.54
C LEU A 537 -37.14 28.82 -1.45
N ASN A 538 -36.47 29.96 -1.34
CA ASN A 538 -36.84 31.00 -0.36
C ASN A 538 -38.26 31.54 -0.59
N THR A 539 -38.80 31.47 -1.81
CA THR A 539 -40.18 31.89 -2.10
C THR A 539 -41.20 30.99 -1.40
N LEU A 540 -40.84 29.75 -1.06
CA LEU A 540 -41.69 28.79 -0.38
C LEU A 540 -41.74 28.98 1.14
N PHE A 541 -41.00 29.95 1.71
CA PHE A 541 -41.03 30.18 3.16
C PHE A 541 -42.41 30.58 3.70
N HIS A 542 -43.32 31.06 2.85
CA HIS A 542 -44.70 31.39 3.23
C HIS A 542 -45.47 30.20 3.84
N TYR A 543 -45.17 28.96 3.45
CA TYR A 543 -45.71 27.73 4.06
C TYR A 543 -45.30 27.57 5.53
N TYR A 544 -44.15 28.11 5.90
CA TYR A 544 -43.57 28.03 7.24
C TYR A 544 -43.68 29.34 8.02
N GLU A 545 -44.44 30.33 7.55
CA GLU A 545 -44.67 31.56 8.32
C GLU A 545 -45.62 31.33 9.50
N THR A 546 -45.31 31.94 10.63
CA THR A 546 -46.14 31.97 11.85
C THR A 546 -46.12 33.35 12.51
N THR A 547 -47.09 33.65 13.37
CA THR A 547 -47.13 34.91 14.12
C THR A 547 -46.22 34.85 15.36
N CYS A 548 -45.26 35.77 15.47
CA CYS A 548 -44.37 35.85 16.63
C CYS A 548 -45.12 36.37 17.88
N PRO A 549 -45.15 35.64 19.01
CA PRO A 549 -45.77 36.12 20.24
C PRO A 549 -45.16 37.40 20.81
N ILE A 550 -43.86 37.65 20.59
CA ILE A 550 -43.09 38.76 21.19
C ILE A 550 -43.37 40.09 20.45
N CYS A 551 -43.14 40.13 19.14
CA CYS A 551 -43.22 41.38 18.36
C CYS A 551 -44.41 41.44 17.40
N LYS A 552 -45.24 40.38 17.36
CA LYS A 552 -46.43 40.24 16.50
C LYS A 552 -46.16 40.28 14.99
N LYS A 553 -44.89 40.35 14.57
CA LYS A 553 -44.47 40.22 13.17
C LYS A 553 -44.35 38.73 12.76
N THR A 554 -44.22 38.50 11.45
CA THR A 554 -43.99 37.17 10.88
C THR A 554 -42.66 36.57 11.36
N GLY A 555 -42.73 35.35 11.86
CA GLY A 555 -41.58 34.48 12.12
C GLY A 555 -41.60 33.26 11.19
N THR A 556 -40.47 32.59 11.06
CA THR A 556 -40.30 31.40 10.22
C THR A 556 -40.17 30.16 11.10
N ILE A 557 -41.05 29.18 10.89
CA ILE A 557 -41.04 27.89 11.57
C ILE A 557 -39.79 27.12 11.12
N SER A 558 -39.06 26.60 12.09
CA SER A 558 -37.91 25.71 11.89
C SER A 558 -38.26 24.25 12.12
N LYS A 559 -39.08 23.97 13.15
CA LYS A 559 -39.62 22.63 13.46
C LYS A 559 -40.93 22.72 14.25
N VAL A 560 -41.81 21.75 14.05
CA VAL A 560 -43.06 21.57 14.81
C VAL A 560 -43.03 20.21 15.51
N ILE A 561 -43.41 20.19 16.80
CA ILE A 561 -43.58 18.99 17.60
C ILE A 561 -45.08 18.75 17.80
N PHE A 562 -45.58 17.56 17.49
CA PHE A 562 -47.00 17.22 17.52
C PHE A 562 -47.25 15.74 17.85
N ASP A 563 -48.49 15.37 18.15
CA ASP A 563 -48.93 13.97 18.21
C ASP A 563 -49.83 13.65 17.01
N LYS A 564 -49.67 12.43 16.47
CA LYS A 564 -50.48 11.85 15.39
C LYS A 564 -50.87 10.42 15.82
N PRO A 565 -51.96 10.28 16.60
CA PRO A 565 -52.31 9.02 17.25
C PRO A 565 -52.64 7.90 16.24
N GLU A 566 -53.18 8.28 15.08
CA GLU A 566 -53.54 7.39 13.98
C GLU A 566 -52.61 7.64 12.77
N ARG A 567 -51.97 6.58 12.26
CA ARG A 567 -51.05 6.66 11.12
C ARG A 567 -51.73 7.19 9.86
N THR A 568 -52.90 6.65 9.53
CA THR A 568 -53.72 7.03 8.36
C THR A 568 -54.67 8.20 8.64
N GLY A 569 -54.84 8.59 9.91
CA GLY A 569 -55.74 9.66 10.30
C GLY A 569 -55.17 11.05 10.03
N SER A 570 -56.05 12.03 9.80
CA SER A 570 -55.69 13.44 9.58
C SER A 570 -55.52 14.25 10.87
N LYS A 571 -55.85 13.68 12.04
CA LYS A 571 -55.80 14.37 13.32
C LYS A 571 -54.36 14.60 13.79
N ILE A 572 -53.97 15.87 13.87
CA ILE A 572 -52.68 16.34 14.40
C ILE A 572 -52.93 17.21 15.64
N ILE A 573 -52.19 16.95 16.71
CA ILE A 573 -52.24 17.74 17.96
C ILE A 573 -50.89 18.43 18.15
N ILE A 574 -50.80 19.73 17.86
CA ILE A 574 -49.53 20.46 17.94
C ILE A 574 -49.19 20.74 19.40
N LYS A 575 -48.02 20.28 19.84
CA LYS A 575 -47.46 20.55 21.17
C LYS A 575 -46.66 21.83 21.19
N THR A 576 -45.81 22.05 20.19
CA THR A 576 -44.82 23.13 20.22
C THR A 576 -44.36 23.53 18.82
N ILE A 577 -44.26 24.83 18.58
CA ILE A 577 -43.69 25.39 17.35
C ILE A 577 -42.38 26.10 17.70
N ASN A 578 -41.30 25.70 17.04
CA ASN A 578 -40.01 26.36 17.14
C ASN A 578 -39.83 27.25 15.92
N TYR A 579 -39.56 28.52 16.13
CA TYR A 579 -39.50 29.51 15.06
C TYR A 579 -38.35 30.51 15.26
N THR A 580 -37.97 31.18 14.19
CA THR A 580 -37.02 32.28 14.18
C THR A 580 -37.73 33.55 13.77
N CYS A 581 -37.35 34.69 14.34
CA CYS A 581 -37.93 36.00 14.05
C CYS A 581 -36.85 37.05 14.27
N LYS A 582 -37.02 38.26 13.71
CA LYS A 582 -36.06 39.37 13.90
C LYS A 582 -35.78 39.70 15.37
N CYS A 583 -36.72 39.45 16.27
CA CYS A 583 -36.59 39.68 17.71
C CYS A 583 -36.16 38.43 18.52
N THR A 584 -36.13 37.23 17.93
CA THR A 584 -35.67 36.01 18.60
C THR A 584 -35.11 34.98 17.63
N LYS A 585 -33.88 34.51 17.88
CA LYS A 585 -33.23 33.49 17.05
C LYS A 585 -33.64 32.05 17.41
N ARG A 586 -34.29 31.83 18.56
CA ARG A 586 -34.75 30.51 19.04
C ARG A 586 -36.08 30.67 19.80
N GLY A 587 -37.13 31.06 19.09
CA GLY A 587 -38.45 31.24 19.66
C GLY A 587 -39.22 29.92 19.80
N ILE A 588 -40.05 29.84 20.83
CA ILE A 588 -40.97 28.72 21.08
C ILE A 588 -42.36 29.30 21.33
N LYS A 589 -43.40 28.77 20.67
CA LYS A 589 -44.81 29.14 20.88
C LYS A 589 -45.73 27.92 20.89
N THR A 590 -46.92 28.10 21.46
CA THR A 590 -48.09 27.23 21.23
C THR A 590 -48.71 27.54 19.87
N ALA A 591 -49.38 26.58 19.24
CA ALA A 591 -50.01 26.78 17.95
C ALA A 591 -51.25 27.70 18.03
N ASP A 592 -51.46 28.50 16.97
CA ASP A 592 -52.72 29.19 16.70
C ASP A 592 -53.50 28.52 15.55
N GLU A 593 -54.69 29.04 15.22
CA GLU A 593 -55.55 28.47 14.15
C GLU A 593 -54.85 28.45 12.79
N SER A 594 -54.03 29.46 12.49
CA SER A 594 -53.26 29.54 11.23
C SER A 594 -52.20 28.44 11.17
N ASP A 595 -51.53 28.16 12.29
CA ASP A 595 -50.55 27.07 12.37
C ASP A 595 -51.20 25.70 12.13
N TYR A 596 -52.38 25.45 12.70
CA TYR A 596 -53.16 24.23 12.47
C TYR A 596 -53.66 24.10 11.03
N ALA A 597 -54.08 25.20 10.42
CA ALA A 597 -54.46 25.21 9.01
C ALA A 597 -53.26 24.84 8.14
N LYS A 598 -52.13 25.54 8.29
CA LYS A 598 -50.94 25.34 7.45
C LYS A 598 -50.37 23.93 7.53
N ILE A 599 -50.28 23.31 8.72
CA ILE A 599 -49.68 21.97 8.84
C ILE A 599 -50.50 20.88 8.14
N ASN A 600 -51.83 21.05 8.05
CA ASN A 600 -52.77 20.09 7.49
C ASN A 600 -53.09 20.33 6.00
N VAL A 601 -52.76 21.51 5.46
CA VAL A 601 -53.00 21.84 4.05
C VAL A 601 -52.35 20.82 3.14
N THR A 602 -53.16 20.14 2.32
CA THR A 602 -52.69 19.29 1.21
C THR A 602 -53.53 19.64 -0.03
N PRO A 603 -53.02 20.47 -0.95
CA PRO A 603 -53.71 20.75 -2.21
C PRO A 603 -53.66 19.52 -3.12
N VAL A 604 -54.30 19.62 -4.28
CA VAL A 604 -54.14 18.62 -5.35
C VAL A 604 -52.67 18.63 -5.79
N LEU A 605 -51.97 17.51 -5.55
CA LEU A 605 -50.57 17.34 -5.90
C LEU A 605 -50.41 17.23 -7.42
N LYS A 606 -49.40 17.90 -7.98
CA LYS A 606 -49.14 17.93 -9.43
C LYS A 606 -48.04 16.96 -9.86
N ASN A 607 -47.01 16.81 -9.03
CA ASN A 607 -45.80 16.05 -9.35
C ASN A 607 -45.69 14.74 -8.56
N ILE A 608 -46.30 14.67 -7.38
CA ILE A 608 -46.26 13.48 -6.52
C ILE A 608 -47.50 12.60 -6.75
N SER A 609 -47.29 11.34 -7.12
CA SER A 609 -48.36 10.36 -7.32
C SER A 609 -48.86 9.73 -6.02
N ASN A 610 -50.17 9.50 -5.91
CA ASN A 610 -50.72 8.63 -4.86
C ASN A 610 -50.11 7.24 -5.02
N THR A 611 -49.53 6.70 -3.94
CA THR A 611 -48.76 5.47 -4.00
C THR A 611 -49.04 4.66 -2.76
N THR A 612 -49.82 3.59 -2.94
CA THR A 612 -50.05 2.58 -1.91
C THR A 612 -48.74 1.85 -1.62
N LEU A 613 -48.41 1.72 -0.35
CA LEU A 613 -47.20 1.07 0.12
C LEU A 613 -47.45 -0.44 0.32
N LEU A 614 -46.46 -1.25 -0.05
CA LEU A 614 -46.44 -2.69 0.16
C LEU A 614 -46.46 -2.98 1.67
N TYR A 615 -47.50 -3.67 2.12
CA TYR A 615 -47.64 -4.09 3.50
C TYR A 615 -46.45 -4.95 3.95
N ASN A 616 -45.72 -4.46 4.94
CA ASN A 616 -44.70 -5.21 5.64
C ASN A 616 -44.45 -4.59 7.03
N SER A 617 -44.86 -5.33 8.06
CA SER A 617 -44.76 -4.88 9.46
C SER A 617 -43.31 -4.67 9.91
N LYS A 618 -42.33 -5.37 9.31
CA LYS A 618 -40.91 -5.26 9.66
C LYS A 618 -40.32 -3.89 9.33
N ILE A 619 -40.81 -3.25 8.28
CA ILE A 619 -40.43 -1.89 7.88
C ILE A 619 -41.48 -0.85 8.31
N ALA A 620 -42.37 -1.24 9.22
CA ALA A 620 -43.42 -0.42 9.80
C ALA A 620 -44.41 0.16 8.78
N VAL A 621 -44.68 -0.58 7.71
CA VAL A 621 -45.75 -0.29 6.75
C VAL A 621 -46.98 -1.13 7.14
N THR A 622 -48.12 -0.48 7.36
CA THR A 622 -49.37 -1.13 7.74
C THR A 622 -50.24 -1.45 6.52
N GLU A 623 -51.31 -2.23 6.71
CA GLU A 623 -52.29 -2.44 5.65
C GLU A 623 -52.91 -1.10 5.22
N ASN A 624 -53.16 -0.93 3.91
CA ASN A 624 -53.75 0.27 3.32
C ASN A 624 -52.95 1.57 3.56
N ASP A 625 -51.65 1.46 3.80
CA ASP A 625 -50.79 2.62 3.97
C ASP A 625 -50.44 3.27 2.61
N ASP A 626 -50.28 4.59 2.61
CA ASP A 626 -49.99 5.39 1.41
C ASP A 626 -48.87 6.37 1.71
N ILE A 627 -48.11 6.77 0.68
CA ILE A 627 -47.00 7.72 0.82
C ILE A 627 -47.41 9.01 1.53
N LYS A 628 -48.67 9.47 1.38
CA LYS A 628 -49.21 10.66 2.04
C LYS A 628 -49.20 10.56 3.57
N ASN A 629 -49.26 9.37 4.13
CA ASN A 629 -49.30 9.15 5.58
C ASN A 629 -47.92 9.40 6.23
N ILE A 630 -46.84 9.35 5.44
CA ILE A 630 -45.45 9.50 5.87
C ILE A 630 -45.09 10.96 6.14
N PHE A 631 -45.79 11.90 5.51
CA PHE A 631 -45.52 13.34 5.56
C PHE A 631 -46.69 14.10 6.20
N THR A 632 -46.43 15.29 6.74
CA THR A 632 -47.51 16.24 7.02
C THR A 632 -48.03 16.82 5.69
N GLY A 633 -49.26 17.31 5.69
CA GLY A 633 -49.83 17.94 4.49
C GLY A 633 -48.96 19.08 3.98
N ARG A 634 -48.49 19.94 4.90
CA ARG A 634 -47.55 21.02 4.58
C ARG A 634 -46.30 20.52 3.87
N ASN A 635 -45.59 19.55 4.47
CA ASN A 635 -44.33 19.08 3.90
C ASN A 635 -44.55 18.43 2.54
N LEU A 636 -45.65 17.71 2.36
CA LEU A 636 -45.99 17.12 1.08
C LEU A 636 -46.26 18.19 0.00
N SER A 637 -46.97 19.27 0.37
CA SER A 637 -47.22 20.42 -0.51
C SER A 637 -45.93 21.11 -0.93
N VAL A 638 -45.02 21.32 0.03
CA VAL A 638 -43.71 21.96 -0.22
C VAL A 638 -42.85 21.07 -1.13
N LEU A 639 -42.83 19.75 -0.92
CA LEU A 639 -42.10 18.83 -1.79
C LEU A 639 -42.65 18.84 -3.23
N ASP A 640 -43.97 18.92 -3.39
CA ASP A 640 -44.61 19.00 -4.72
C ASP A 640 -44.21 20.27 -5.47
N GLU A 641 -44.22 21.43 -4.79
CA GLU A 641 -43.77 22.69 -5.38
C GLU A 641 -42.25 22.73 -5.65
N ILE A 642 -41.45 22.09 -4.79
CA ILE A 642 -40.01 21.92 -5.04
C ILE A 642 -39.78 21.13 -6.34
N LEU A 643 -40.55 20.06 -6.59
CA LEU A 643 -40.46 19.31 -7.84
C LEU A 643 -40.87 20.19 -9.04
N SER A 644 -41.90 21.04 -8.91
CA SER A 644 -42.26 22.04 -9.93
C SER A 644 -41.11 23.00 -10.23
N ILE A 645 -40.38 23.45 -9.21
CA ILE A 645 -39.19 24.32 -9.38
C ILE A 645 -38.08 23.55 -10.09
N ILE A 646 -37.76 22.33 -9.64
CA ILE A 646 -36.74 21.47 -10.25
C ILE A 646 -37.00 21.31 -11.76
N ASN A 647 -38.25 21.06 -12.16
CA ASN A 647 -38.63 20.85 -13.55
C ASN A 647 -38.35 22.05 -14.49
N LYS A 648 -38.10 23.26 -13.96
CA LYS A 648 -37.71 24.44 -14.75
C LYS A 648 -36.23 24.46 -15.16
N TYR A 649 -35.38 23.68 -14.49
CA TYR A 649 -33.94 23.65 -14.74
C TYR A 649 -33.63 22.71 -15.92
N SER A 650 -32.45 22.85 -16.53
CA SER A 650 -31.98 21.89 -17.54
C SER A 650 -31.82 20.48 -16.96
N GLU A 651 -31.98 19.44 -17.77
CA GLU A 651 -31.90 18.03 -17.38
C GLU A 651 -30.68 17.67 -16.50
N LYS A 652 -29.48 18.14 -16.86
CA LYS A 652 -28.25 17.92 -16.07
C LYS A 652 -28.35 18.49 -14.65
N HIS A 653 -28.87 19.71 -14.52
CA HIS A 653 -29.07 20.36 -13.22
C HIS A 653 -30.24 19.75 -12.44
N GLN A 654 -31.31 19.30 -13.12
CA GLN A 654 -32.39 18.55 -12.48
C GLN A 654 -31.86 17.30 -11.79
N THR A 655 -30.94 16.58 -12.44
CA THR A 655 -30.33 15.35 -11.90
C THR A 655 -29.60 15.64 -10.58
N ILE A 656 -28.80 16.71 -10.51
CA ILE A 656 -28.13 17.14 -9.27
C ILE A 656 -29.16 17.50 -8.19
N LEU A 657 -30.17 18.29 -8.54
CA LEU A 657 -31.20 18.71 -7.59
C LEU A 657 -31.95 17.48 -7.05
N LYS A 658 -32.41 16.58 -7.92
CA LYS A 658 -33.09 15.32 -7.55
C LYS A 658 -32.24 14.45 -6.62
N TYR A 659 -30.94 14.36 -6.85
CA TYR A 659 -30.04 13.65 -5.94
C TYR A 659 -29.93 14.30 -4.56
N ILE A 660 -29.82 15.63 -4.50
CA ILE A 660 -29.80 16.32 -3.22
C ILE A 660 -31.16 16.14 -2.50
N LEU A 661 -32.28 16.19 -3.23
CA LEU A 661 -33.61 15.90 -2.68
C LEU A 661 -33.68 14.47 -2.14
N MET A 662 -33.23 13.49 -2.91
CA MET A 662 -33.14 12.07 -2.53
C MET A 662 -32.40 11.91 -1.19
N SER A 663 -31.27 12.61 -1.04
CA SER A 663 -30.43 12.55 0.15
C SER A 663 -31.09 13.10 1.42
N ILE A 664 -32.21 13.82 1.31
CA ILE A 664 -32.91 14.46 2.44
C ILE A 664 -34.34 13.97 2.66
N LEU A 665 -34.95 13.20 1.75
CA LEU A 665 -36.36 12.78 1.84
C LEU A 665 -36.69 12.09 3.18
N HIS A 666 -35.78 11.25 3.69
CA HIS A 666 -35.90 10.59 4.99
C HIS A 666 -35.90 11.56 6.19
N LEU A 667 -35.47 12.82 6.01
CA LEU A 667 -35.52 13.90 7.00
C LEU A 667 -36.75 14.79 6.84
N CYS A 668 -37.38 14.77 5.66
CA CYS A 668 -38.57 15.56 5.32
C CYS A 668 -39.86 14.89 5.81
N LYS A 669 -39.83 13.58 6.08
CA LYS A 669 -40.96 12.84 6.67
C LYS A 669 -41.25 13.23 8.11
N ILE A 670 -42.33 12.68 8.66
CA ILE A 670 -42.62 12.74 10.10
C ILE A 670 -41.56 11.92 10.84
N THR A 671 -40.79 12.57 11.72
CA THR A 671 -39.65 11.98 12.45
C THR A 671 -39.85 12.01 13.97
N ASP A 672 -38.97 11.35 14.72
CA ASP A 672 -38.88 11.47 16.18
C ASP A 672 -38.02 12.68 16.61
N LYS A 673 -38.12 13.08 17.89
CA LYS A 673 -37.37 14.21 18.47
C LYS A 673 -35.86 14.15 18.26
N HIS A 674 -35.28 12.95 18.29
CA HIS A 674 -33.85 12.78 18.09
C HIS A 674 -33.49 12.61 16.60
N SER A 675 -34.49 12.33 15.76
CA SER A 675 -34.29 11.97 14.36
C SER A 675 -33.32 10.80 14.21
N ASN A 676 -33.31 9.92 15.21
CA ASN A 676 -32.41 8.78 15.28
C ASN A 676 -32.94 7.60 14.47
N SER A 677 -34.24 7.59 14.16
CA SER A 677 -34.83 6.51 13.39
C SER A 677 -34.40 6.59 11.93
N GLN A 678 -33.38 5.80 11.58
CA GLN A 678 -32.88 5.61 10.20
C GLN A 678 -33.85 4.81 9.31
N TRP A 679 -34.99 4.39 9.85
CA TRP A 679 -36.00 3.60 9.16
C TRP A 679 -36.85 4.51 8.24
N PRO A 680 -36.74 4.37 6.90
CA PRO A 680 -37.31 5.33 5.95
C PRO A 680 -38.84 5.45 6.02
N LEU A 681 -39.55 4.36 6.31
CA LEU A 681 -41.02 4.28 6.27
C LEU A 681 -41.68 4.28 7.66
N TRP A 682 -40.88 4.25 8.73
CA TRP A 682 -41.40 4.33 10.10
C TRP A 682 -41.74 5.78 10.48
N ILE A 683 -42.84 5.99 11.19
CA ILE A 683 -43.19 7.29 11.81
C ILE A 683 -43.63 7.07 13.27
N PRO A 684 -43.31 7.99 14.20
CA PRO A 684 -43.82 7.93 15.57
C PRO A 684 -45.30 8.29 15.66
N LYS A 685 -45.95 7.93 16.76
CA LYS A 685 -47.33 8.34 17.10
C LYS A 685 -47.37 9.58 18.00
N THR A 686 -46.40 9.70 18.89
CA THR A 686 -46.28 10.78 19.87
C THR A 686 -44.96 11.51 19.68
N ASP A 687 -44.92 12.79 20.03
CA ASP A 687 -43.74 13.64 19.91
C ASP A 687 -43.13 13.62 18.49
N CYS A 688 -44.02 13.53 17.50
CA CYS A 688 -43.73 13.63 16.08
C CYS A 688 -43.07 14.97 15.78
N VAL A 689 -42.14 14.98 14.84
CA VAL A 689 -41.41 16.17 14.41
C VAL A 689 -41.56 16.36 12.91
N GLU A 690 -42.08 17.54 12.56
CA GLU A 690 -41.98 18.10 11.21
C GLU A 690 -40.85 19.13 11.20
N LYS A 691 -40.00 19.10 10.17
CA LYS A 691 -38.91 20.06 9.96
C LYS A 691 -39.17 20.87 8.71
N ASN A 692 -38.67 22.10 8.70
CA ASN A 692 -38.68 22.97 7.53
C ASN A 692 -37.80 22.38 6.40
N ILE A 693 -38.43 22.01 5.28
CA ILE A 693 -37.73 21.38 4.15
C ILE A 693 -36.76 22.34 3.47
N ILE A 694 -37.10 23.63 3.38
CA ILE A 694 -36.27 24.66 2.74
C ILE A 694 -34.92 24.76 3.46
N ASP A 695 -34.95 24.77 4.80
CA ASP A 695 -33.73 24.81 5.62
C ASP A 695 -32.89 23.54 5.45
N ILE A 696 -33.52 22.36 5.41
CA ILE A 696 -32.84 21.08 5.22
C ILE A 696 -32.15 21.02 3.85
N TYR A 697 -32.88 21.37 2.79
CA TYR A 697 -32.38 21.33 1.42
C TYR A 697 -31.26 22.35 1.21
N THR A 698 -31.45 23.59 1.65
CA THR A 698 -30.42 24.65 1.60
C THR A 698 -29.14 24.21 2.31
N LYS A 699 -29.26 23.60 3.50
CA LYS A 699 -28.10 23.08 4.25
C LYS A 699 -27.40 21.97 3.49
N LYS A 700 -28.14 21.08 2.81
CA LYS A 700 -27.57 19.97 2.05
C LYS A 700 -26.91 20.44 0.75
N ILE A 701 -27.48 21.43 0.06
CA ILE A 701 -26.86 22.10 -1.09
C ILE A 701 -25.50 22.69 -0.71
N LYS A 702 -25.42 23.42 0.41
CA LYS A 702 -24.15 24.00 0.87
C LYS A 702 -23.09 22.95 1.17
N LYS A 703 -23.48 21.79 1.71
CA LYS A 703 -22.56 20.65 1.88
C LYS A 703 -22.10 20.05 0.55
N PHE A 704 -22.97 20.04 -0.46
CA PHE A 704 -22.64 19.54 -1.80
C PHE A 704 -21.53 20.37 -2.48
N TYR A 705 -21.29 21.62 -2.05
CA TYR A 705 -20.18 22.43 -2.58
C TYR A 705 -18.80 21.80 -2.39
N GLU A 706 -18.64 20.97 -1.35
CA GLU A 706 -17.39 20.22 -1.10
C GLU A 706 -17.21 19.04 -2.06
N VAL A 707 -18.29 18.52 -2.66
CA VAL A 707 -18.25 17.39 -3.60
C VAL A 707 -17.61 17.81 -4.92
N ILE A 708 -17.93 19.02 -5.41
CA ILE A 708 -17.48 19.51 -6.72
C ILE A 708 -15.94 19.51 -6.85
N PRO A 709 -15.16 20.15 -5.96
CA PRO A 709 -13.70 20.10 -6.05
C PRO A 709 -13.16 18.69 -5.80
N PHE A 710 -13.77 17.92 -4.90
CA PHE A 710 -13.36 16.54 -4.60
C PHE A 710 -13.45 15.63 -5.83
N MET A 711 -14.57 15.67 -6.56
CA MET A 711 -14.72 14.88 -7.80
C MET A 711 -13.75 15.33 -8.88
N LYS A 712 -13.47 16.63 -8.99
CA LYS A 712 -12.53 17.16 -9.97
C LYS A 712 -11.09 16.68 -9.71
N GLU A 713 -10.70 16.59 -8.44
CA GLU A 713 -9.36 16.18 -8.02
C GLU A 713 -9.14 14.66 -8.14
N ASN A 714 -10.14 13.85 -7.75
CA ASN A 714 -9.96 12.40 -7.59
C ASN A 714 -10.51 11.55 -8.75
N TYR A 715 -11.33 12.14 -9.63
CA TYR A 715 -12.05 11.44 -10.70
C TYR A 715 -11.98 12.22 -12.03
N THR A 716 -10.85 12.85 -12.32
CA THR A 716 -10.68 13.71 -13.51
C THR A 716 -10.89 12.95 -14.81
N ASP A 717 -10.38 11.72 -14.88
CA ASP A 717 -10.40 10.87 -16.09
C ASP A 717 -11.52 9.81 -16.04
N SER A 718 -12.39 9.85 -15.03
CA SER A 718 -13.39 8.82 -14.80
C SER A 718 -14.65 9.02 -15.63
N GLU A 719 -15.14 7.95 -16.25
CA GLU A 719 -16.30 7.99 -17.15
C GLU A 719 -17.13 6.70 -17.04
N ILE A 720 -18.43 6.80 -17.33
CA ILE A 720 -19.31 5.63 -17.46
C ILE A 720 -19.34 5.18 -18.92
N VAL A 721 -19.22 3.89 -19.15
CA VAL A 721 -19.29 3.27 -20.47
C VAL A 721 -20.52 2.38 -20.62
N GLU A 722 -20.91 2.12 -21.86
CA GLU A 722 -22.12 1.36 -22.20
C GLU A 722 -21.88 -0.15 -22.36
N SER A 723 -20.62 -0.58 -22.53
CA SER A 723 -20.30 -2.00 -22.76
C SER A 723 -18.93 -2.38 -22.20
N TYR A 724 -18.71 -3.68 -22.00
CA TYR A 724 -17.44 -4.22 -21.52
C TYR A 724 -16.26 -3.87 -22.44
N SER A 725 -16.45 -3.94 -23.77
CA SER A 725 -15.41 -3.63 -24.75
C SER A 725 -14.92 -2.17 -24.71
N SER A 726 -15.71 -1.27 -24.12
CA SER A 726 -15.36 0.14 -23.96
C SER A 726 -14.62 0.43 -22.65
N LEU A 727 -14.43 -0.57 -21.78
CA LEU A 727 -13.68 -0.41 -20.54
C LEU A 727 -12.22 -0.08 -20.84
N SER A 728 -11.72 0.91 -20.11
CA SER A 728 -10.33 1.31 -20.07
C SER A 728 -10.03 1.85 -18.67
N PRO A 729 -8.75 2.07 -18.28
CA PRO A 729 -8.43 2.61 -16.96
C PRO A 729 -9.28 3.83 -16.60
N CYS A 730 -9.74 3.89 -15.34
CA CYS A 730 -10.66 4.89 -14.79
C CYS A 730 -12.12 4.83 -15.29
N LYS A 731 -12.50 3.87 -16.15
CA LYS A 731 -13.87 3.76 -16.65
C LYS A 731 -14.71 2.72 -15.91
N CYS A 732 -16.02 2.97 -15.84
CA CYS A 732 -16.98 2.17 -15.10
C CYS A 732 -18.15 1.72 -15.99
N LEU A 733 -18.49 0.44 -15.96
CA LEU A 733 -19.72 -0.10 -16.55
C LEU A 733 -20.74 -0.36 -15.45
N LEU A 734 -21.95 0.20 -15.59
CA LEU A 734 -23.04 0.02 -14.63
C LEU A 734 -24.20 -0.75 -15.26
N LEU A 735 -24.51 -1.91 -14.70
CA LEU A 735 -25.57 -2.81 -15.15
C LEU A 735 -26.80 -2.72 -14.25
N GLN A 736 -27.97 -2.68 -14.87
CA GLN A 736 -29.26 -2.68 -14.19
C GLN A 736 -30.02 -3.98 -14.44
N LYS A 737 -29.76 -5.00 -13.61
CA LYS A 737 -30.41 -6.32 -13.69
C LYS A 737 -30.11 -7.13 -12.44
N GLY A 738 -30.83 -8.24 -12.27
CA GLY A 738 -30.44 -9.26 -11.28
C GLY A 738 -29.06 -9.79 -11.63
N SER A 739 -28.14 -9.78 -10.67
CA SER A 739 -26.75 -10.20 -10.90
C SER A 739 -26.65 -11.66 -11.36
N GLN A 740 -27.60 -12.49 -10.93
CA GLN A 740 -27.78 -13.87 -11.42
C GLN A 740 -28.11 -13.97 -12.92
N SER A 741 -28.48 -12.87 -13.56
CA SER A 741 -28.82 -12.78 -15.00
C SER A 741 -27.73 -12.13 -15.85
N ILE A 742 -26.53 -11.90 -15.29
CA ILE A 742 -25.38 -11.40 -16.05
C ILE A 742 -24.87 -12.49 -16.99
N THR A 743 -24.75 -12.16 -18.27
CA THR A 743 -24.38 -13.09 -19.35
C THR A 743 -22.95 -12.85 -19.85
N GLU A 744 -22.47 -13.71 -20.75
CA GLU A 744 -21.19 -13.53 -21.45
C GLU A 744 -21.14 -12.27 -22.33
N GLN A 745 -22.30 -11.78 -22.81
CA GLN A 745 -22.39 -10.53 -23.57
C GLN A 745 -22.21 -9.30 -22.68
N ASP A 746 -22.64 -9.39 -21.41
CA ASP A 746 -22.47 -8.33 -20.44
C ASP A 746 -21.03 -8.27 -19.93
N ILE A 747 -20.49 -9.43 -19.55
CA ILE A 747 -19.12 -9.62 -19.05
C ILE A 747 -18.61 -10.95 -19.61
N PRO A 748 -17.50 -10.97 -20.37
CA PRO A 748 -16.95 -12.23 -20.88
C PRO A 748 -16.42 -13.10 -19.73
N ASP A 749 -16.36 -14.41 -19.97
CA ASP A 749 -15.74 -15.33 -19.03
C ASP A 749 -14.26 -15.00 -18.85
N ASN A 750 -13.78 -15.08 -17.60
CA ASN A 750 -12.45 -14.62 -17.20
C ASN A 750 -12.18 -13.13 -17.56
N GLY A 751 -13.23 -12.31 -17.63
CA GLY A 751 -13.14 -10.87 -17.87
C GLY A 751 -12.92 -10.01 -16.62
N VAL A 752 -12.92 -10.60 -15.42
CA VAL A 752 -12.78 -9.88 -14.15
C VAL A 752 -11.50 -10.31 -13.44
N ASP A 753 -10.78 -9.35 -12.85
CA ASP A 753 -9.54 -9.56 -12.10
C ASP A 753 -9.77 -9.58 -10.59
N LEU A 754 -10.77 -8.87 -10.07
CA LEU A 754 -11.06 -8.84 -8.65
C LEU A 754 -12.55 -8.66 -8.41
N ILE A 755 -13.13 -9.48 -7.52
CA ILE A 755 -14.50 -9.25 -7.03
C ILE A 755 -14.40 -8.72 -5.61
N VAL A 756 -15.02 -7.57 -5.33
CA VAL A 756 -15.22 -7.08 -3.96
C VAL A 756 -16.68 -6.76 -3.78
N THR A 757 -17.35 -7.42 -2.83
CA THR A 757 -18.81 -7.32 -2.76
C THR A 757 -19.39 -7.55 -1.37
N ASP A 758 -20.60 -7.04 -1.16
CA ASP A 758 -21.40 -7.14 0.07
C ASP A 758 -22.85 -7.53 -0.28
N PRO A 759 -23.17 -8.83 -0.36
CA PRO A 759 -24.53 -9.26 -0.64
C PRO A 759 -25.48 -8.88 0.49
N PRO A 760 -26.78 -8.71 0.22
CA PRO A 760 -27.78 -8.48 1.25
C PRO A 760 -27.83 -9.63 2.28
N TYR A 761 -28.01 -9.31 3.57
CA TYR A 761 -28.03 -10.30 4.65
C TYR A 761 -29.44 -10.73 5.00
N LEU A 762 -29.88 -11.87 4.45
CA LEU A 762 -31.17 -12.49 4.78
C LEU A 762 -32.32 -11.45 4.81
N GLU A 763 -32.91 -11.22 5.98
CA GLU A 763 -34.02 -10.29 6.18
C GLU A 763 -33.63 -9.01 6.94
N GLN A 764 -32.34 -8.67 7.04
CA GLN A 764 -31.87 -7.53 7.84
C GLN A 764 -32.27 -6.17 7.26
N VAL A 765 -32.10 -6.01 5.94
CA VAL A 765 -32.40 -4.76 5.20
C VAL A 765 -33.17 -5.12 3.94
N LEU A 766 -34.34 -4.50 3.74
CA LEU A 766 -35.22 -4.75 2.60
C LEU A 766 -35.08 -3.61 1.58
N TYR A 767 -33.99 -3.63 0.82
CA TYR A 767 -33.55 -2.52 -0.03
C TYR A 767 -34.62 -2.05 -1.02
N SER A 768 -35.17 -2.96 -1.82
CA SER A 768 -36.17 -2.62 -2.83
C SER A 768 -37.49 -2.16 -2.19
N GLU A 769 -37.85 -2.69 -1.02
CA GLU A 769 -39.06 -2.25 -0.30
C GLU A 769 -38.88 -0.83 0.28
N TYR A 770 -37.68 -0.43 0.68
CA TYR A 770 -37.43 0.96 1.10
C TYR A 770 -37.49 1.96 -0.07
N MET A 771 -37.29 1.50 -1.31
CA MET A 771 -37.35 2.38 -2.49
C MET A 771 -38.75 2.99 -2.72
N GLN A 772 -39.78 2.41 -2.11
CA GLN A 772 -41.14 2.93 -2.10
C GLN A 772 -41.25 4.37 -1.57
N LEU A 773 -40.33 4.80 -0.69
CA LEU A 773 -40.28 6.19 -0.22
C LEU A 773 -39.90 7.15 -1.36
N TYR A 774 -39.02 6.73 -2.26
CA TYR A 774 -38.35 7.59 -3.24
C TYR A 774 -39.06 7.63 -4.57
N LYS A 775 -39.65 6.49 -4.99
CA LYS A 775 -40.36 6.34 -6.27
C LYS A 775 -41.38 7.47 -6.55
N PRO A 776 -42.25 7.88 -5.61
CA PRO A 776 -43.29 8.90 -5.89
C PRO A 776 -42.75 10.31 -6.14
N PHE A 777 -41.49 10.57 -5.77
CA PHE A 777 -40.87 11.90 -5.89
C PHE A 777 -39.88 11.98 -7.06
N LEU A 778 -39.18 10.88 -7.33
CA LEU A 778 -38.04 10.86 -8.24
C LEU A 778 -38.26 9.97 -9.47
N ASN A 779 -39.33 9.18 -9.47
CA ASN A 779 -39.62 8.17 -10.48
C ASN A 779 -38.46 7.16 -10.66
N LEU A 780 -37.85 6.76 -9.53
CA LEU A 780 -36.84 5.69 -9.48
C LEU A 780 -37.55 4.35 -9.28
N ASP A 781 -37.37 3.44 -10.22
CA ASP A 781 -37.91 2.10 -10.17
C ASP A 781 -37.07 1.16 -9.29
N TYR A 782 -37.72 0.08 -8.85
CA TYR A 782 -37.13 -0.94 -7.99
C TYR A 782 -37.71 -2.30 -8.35
N ASN A 783 -36.91 -3.36 -8.16
CA ASN A 783 -37.27 -4.71 -8.55
C ASN A 783 -37.47 -5.61 -7.32
N LEU A 784 -38.72 -6.01 -7.06
CA LEU A 784 -39.03 -6.94 -5.97
C LEU A 784 -38.84 -8.41 -6.35
N LYS A 785 -38.89 -8.75 -7.65
CA LYS A 785 -38.86 -10.13 -8.13
C LYS A 785 -37.48 -10.75 -7.97
N ASP A 786 -36.45 -10.04 -8.43
CA ASP A 786 -35.08 -10.56 -8.53
C ASP A 786 -34.22 -10.25 -7.30
N GLU A 787 -34.77 -9.56 -6.29
CA GLU A 787 -34.08 -9.21 -5.03
C GLU A 787 -33.65 -10.43 -4.21
N ILE A 788 -32.39 -10.45 -3.76
CA ILE A 788 -31.83 -11.57 -3.00
C ILE A 788 -31.92 -11.26 -1.49
N ILE A 789 -33.11 -11.49 -0.92
CA ILE A 789 -33.41 -11.30 0.51
C ILE A 789 -34.39 -12.36 1.00
N VAL A 790 -34.54 -12.46 2.32
CA VAL A 790 -35.70 -13.10 2.96
C VAL A 790 -36.72 -12.01 3.28
N SER A 791 -37.96 -12.15 2.81
CA SER A 791 -39.01 -11.16 3.08
C SER A 791 -40.08 -11.72 4.02
N SER A 792 -40.42 -10.93 5.03
CA SER A 792 -41.56 -11.17 5.91
C SER A 792 -42.87 -10.56 5.39
N ALA A 793 -42.84 -9.88 4.24
CA ALA A 793 -44.05 -9.37 3.60
C ALA A 793 -44.95 -10.54 3.17
N PRO A 794 -46.22 -10.61 3.61
CA PRO A 794 -47.09 -11.75 3.33
C PRO A 794 -47.32 -12.02 1.84
N SER A 795 -47.17 -11.00 0.99
CA SER A 795 -47.36 -11.09 -0.46
C SER A 795 -46.13 -11.54 -1.24
N ARG A 796 -44.94 -11.59 -0.62
CA ARG A 796 -43.66 -11.80 -1.35
C ARG A 796 -43.17 -13.24 -1.39
N ASN A 797 -43.59 -14.12 -0.47
CA ASN A 797 -43.21 -15.54 -0.41
C ASN A 797 -41.70 -15.80 -0.68
N LYS A 798 -40.80 -15.03 -0.06
CA LYS A 798 -39.33 -15.22 -0.22
C LYS A 798 -38.72 -15.87 1.01
N SER A 799 -38.41 -17.16 0.91
CA SER A 799 -37.89 -17.98 2.00
C SER A 799 -36.36 -17.94 2.11
N LYS A 800 -35.83 -18.51 3.20
CA LYS A 800 -34.37 -18.72 3.38
C LYS A 800 -33.77 -19.62 2.29
N GLY A 801 -34.55 -20.59 1.77
CA GLY A 801 -34.11 -21.45 0.67
C GLY A 801 -33.99 -20.70 -0.66
N ASP A 802 -34.96 -19.83 -0.97
CA ASP A 802 -34.92 -18.98 -2.18
C ASP A 802 -33.72 -18.04 -2.15
N TYR A 803 -33.42 -17.46 -0.98
CA TYR A 803 -32.27 -16.60 -0.76
C TYR A 803 -30.95 -17.29 -1.12
N PHE A 804 -30.69 -18.49 -0.58
CA PHE A 804 -29.44 -19.20 -0.84
C PHE A 804 -29.35 -19.71 -2.29
N ASN A 805 -30.45 -20.16 -2.89
CA ASN A 805 -30.48 -20.56 -4.30
C ASN A 805 -30.12 -19.39 -5.24
N LEU A 806 -30.70 -18.21 -5.01
CA LEU A 806 -30.37 -17.02 -5.80
C LEU A 806 -28.91 -16.58 -5.59
N LEU A 807 -28.42 -16.66 -4.34
CA LEU A 807 -27.04 -16.32 -4.02
C LEU A 807 -26.05 -17.31 -4.65
N GLU A 808 -26.38 -18.60 -4.71
CA GLU A 808 -25.62 -19.62 -5.43
C GLU A 808 -25.54 -19.33 -6.92
N GLN A 809 -26.62 -18.90 -7.56
CA GLN A 809 -26.59 -18.49 -8.97
C GLN A 809 -25.67 -17.29 -9.21
N VAL A 810 -25.62 -16.32 -8.29
CA VAL A 810 -24.69 -15.18 -8.38
C VAL A 810 -23.25 -15.66 -8.24
N PHE A 811 -22.93 -16.49 -7.24
CA PHE A 811 -21.55 -16.99 -7.09
C PHE A 811 -21.14 -17.94 -8.21
N HIS A 812 -22.08 -18.69 -8.79
CA HIS A 812 -21.84 -19.45 -10.02
C HIS A 812 -21.44 -18.52 -11.16
N MET A 813 -22.20 -17.45 -11.40
CA MET A 813 -21.85 -16.43 -12.39
C MET A 813 -20.48 -15.81 -12.09
N CYS A 814 -20.23 -15.38 -10.86
CA CYS A 814 -18.93 -14.82 -10.45
C CYS A 814 -17.77 -15.79 -10.72
N SER A 815 -17.97 -17.10 -10.52
CA SER A 815 -16.94 -18.11 -10.77
C SER A 815 -16.56 -18.21 -12.24
N HIS A 816 -17.47 -17.97 -13.18
CA HIS A 816 -17.16 -17.93 -14.62
C HIS A 816 -16.49 -16.62 -15.03
N LYS A 817 -16.89 -15.49 -14.42
CA LYS A 817 -16.38 -14.15 -14.78
C LYS A 817 -15.00 -13.82 -14.22
N LEU A 818 -14.68 -14.26 -13.00
CA LEU A 818 -13.37 -14.00 -12.39
C LEU A 818 -12.27 -14.83 -13.08
N LYS A 819 -11.06 -14.30 -13.27
CA LYS A 819 -9.92 -15.06 -13.80
C LYS A 819 -9.43 -16.15 -12.81
N PRO A 820 -8.87 -17.28 -13.28
CA PRO A 820 -8.26 -18.27 -12.39
C PRO A 820 -7.17 -17.66 -11.51
N ASN A 821 -7.01 -18.17 -10.29
CA ASN A 821 -6.05 -17.69 -9.27
C ASN A 821 -6.24 -16.23 -8.80
N HIS A 822 -7.31 -15.55 -9.23
CA HIS A 822 -7.66 -14.24 -8.73
C HIS A 822 -8.62 -14.32 -7.53
N TYR A 823 -8.91 -13.19 -6.91
CA TYR A 823 -9.55 -13.14 -5.60
C TYR A 823 -11.00 -12.66 -5.63
N LEU A 824 -11.79 -13.21 -4.70
CA LEU A 824 -13.09 -12.70 -4.31
C LEU A 824 -13.02 -12.27 -2.84
N CYS A 825 -13.33 -11.00 -2.59
CA CYS A 825 -13.43 -10.41 -1.27
C CYS A 825 -14.90 -10.21 -0.93
N LEU A 826 -15.37 -10.91 0.09
CA LEU A 826 -16.76 -10.92 0.51
C LEU A 826 -16.89 -10.27 1.88
N TYR A 827 -17.66 -9.19 1.98
CA TYR A 827 -18.14 -8.74 3.29
C TYR A 827 -19.21 -9.72 3.77
N PHE A 828 -19.00 -10.32 4.94
CA PHE A 828 -19.98 -11.20 5.57
C PHE A 828 -19.80 -11.25 7.10
N HIS A 829 -20.87 -11.13 7.89
CA HIS A 829 -20.81 -11.26 9.35
C HIS A 829 -22.14 -11.72 9.94
N ASP A 830 -22.18 -12.93 10.50
CA ASP A 830 -23.36 -13.50 11.17
C ASP A 830 -22.92 -14.37 12.37
N SER A 831 -23.78 -14.55 13.37
CA SER A 831 -23.50 -15.43 14.52
C SER A 831 -24.02 -16.85 14.33
N ASP A 832 -24.92 -17.09 13.37
CA ASP A 832 -25.53 -18.38 13.05
C ASP A 832 -24.57 -19.26 12.21
N LEU A 833 -24.08 -20.33 12.81
CA LEU A 833 -23.18 -21.29 12.17
C LEU A 833 -23.79 -21.99 10.97
N ASN A 834 -25.13 -22.15 10.91
CA ASN A 834 -25.78 -22.73 9.74
C ASN A 834 -25.73 -21.78 8.53
N VAL A 835 -25.86 -20.47 8.76
CA VAL A 835 -25.73 -19.47 7.69
C VAL A 835 -24.30 -19.47 7.15
N TRP A 836 -23.31 -19.54 8.03
CA TRP A 836 -21.91 -19.72 7.63
C TRP A 836 -21.70 -21.00 6.82
N ASN A 837 -22.21 -22.13 7.31
CA ASN A 837 -22.04 -23.42 6.62
C ASN A 837 -22.62 -23.40 5.20
N GLU A 838 -23.85 -22.89 5.04
CA GLU A 838 -24.49 -22.78 3.72
C GLU A 838 -23.69 -21.85 2.79
N LEU A 839 -23.28 -20.67 3.26
CA LEU A 839 -22.52 -19.71 2.46
C LEU A 839 -21.17 -20.27 1.99
N ILE A 840 -20.39 -20.85 2.91
CA ILE A 840 -19.08 -21.44 2.60
C ILE A 840 -19.25 -22.62 1.63
N THR A 841 -20.27 -23.47 1.85
CA THR A 841 -20.58 -24.58 0.94
C THR A 841 -20.88 -24.08 -0.48
N ILE A 842 -21.68 -23.01 -0.62
CA ILE A 842 -22.00 -22.41 -1.92
C ILE A 842 -20.74 -21.90 -2.62
N LEU A 843 -19.87 -21.19 -1.90
CA LEU A 843 -18.63 -20.63 -2.45
C LEU A 843 -17.67 -21.75 -2.89
N GLU A 844 -17.46 -22.76 -2.06
CA GLU A 844 -16.59 -23.90 -2.35
C GLU A 844 -17.09 -24.75 -3.54
N ARG A 845 -18.41 -24.94 -3.66
CA ARG A 845 -19.03 -25.58 -4.83
C ARG A 845 -18.78 -24.80 -6.12
N ASN A 846 -18.67 -23.48 -6.02
CA ASN A 846 -18.38 -22.57 -7.13
C ASN A 846 -16.87 -22.22 -7.22
N CYS A 847 -16.01 -23.16 -6.82
CA CYS A 847 -14.55 -23.09 -6.98
C CYS A 847 -13.86 -21.95 -6.19
N PHE A 848 -14.51 -21.33 -5.21
CA PHE A 848 -13.90 -20.32 -4.35
C PHE A 848 -13.29 -20.97 -3.12
N ARG A 849 -11.95 -20.99 -3.05
CA ARG A 849 -11.21 -21.50 -1.90
C ARG A 849 -11.08 -20.43 -0.83
N PHE A 850 -11.59 -20.72 0.36
CA PHE A 850 -11.38 -19.85 1.51
C PHE A 850 -9.89 -19.73 1.85
N ILE A 851 -9.40 -18.50 1.98
CA ILE A 851 -8.01 -18.20 2.34
C ILE A 851 -7.94 -17.71 3.79
N THR A 852 -8.64 -16.62 4.11
CA THR A 852 -8.60 -16.00 5.44
C THR A 852 -9.86 -15.18 5.69
N GLN A 853 -10.07 -14.87 6.96
CA GLN A 853 -11.03 -13.88 7.44
C GLN A 853 -10.30 -12.70 8.08
N ILE A 854 -10.90 -11.50 8.01
CA ILE A 854 -10.37 -10.26 8.60
C ILE A 854 -11.51 -9.52 9.30
N HIS A 855 -11.31 -9.15 10.58
CA HIS A 855 -12.25 -8.30 11.31
C HIS A 855 -12.05 -6.82 10.96
N ILE A 856 -13.14 -6.09 10.75
CA ILE A 856 -13.16 -4.66 10.48
C ILE A 856 -13.97 -3.96 11.56
N ASP A 857 -13.27 -3.24 12.44
CA ASP A 857 -13.88 -2.56 13.58
C ASP A 857 -14.92 -1.51 13.15
N LYS A 858 -15.98 -1.41 13.95
CA LYS A 858 -17.01 -0.36 13.80
C LYS A 858 -17.35 0.27 15.13
N THR A 859 -17.92 1.47 15.04
CA THR A 859 -18.61 2.11 16.16
C THR A 859 -19.73 1.21 16.67
N VAL A 860 -19.71 1.01 18.00
CA VAL A 860 -20.67 0.16 18.71
C VAL A 860 -22.10 0.65 18.48
N THR A 861 -22.97 -0.24 18.01
CA THR A 861 -24.40 0.10 17.80
C THR A 861 -25.21 -0.08 19.08
N LEU A 862 -26.42 0.49 19.13
CA LEU A 862 -27.35 0.30 20.25
C LEU A 862 -27.65 -1.19 20.51
N LYS A 863 -27.74 -2.01 19.45
CA LYS A 863 -27.91 -3.47 19.56
C LYS A 863 -26.71 -4.13 20.23
N ASN A 864 -25.50 -3.67 19.91
CA ASN A 864 -24.27 -4.12 20.57
C ASN A 864 -24.24 -3.75 22.05
N ILE A 865 -24.81 -2.60 22.43
CA ILE A 865 -24.93 -2.18 23.83
C ILE A 865 -25.98 -3.01 24.57
N ILE A 866 -27.14 -3.27 23.94
CA ILE A 866 -28.28 -3.96 24.57
C ILE A 866 -28.07 -5.47 24.66
N SER A 867 -27.37 -6.08 23.71
CA SER A 867 -27.14 -7.54 23.68
C SER A 867 -25.71 -7.91 23.26
N PRO A 868 -24.68 -7.45 24.00
CA PRO A 868 -23.27 -7.57 23.61
C PRO A 868 -22.80 -9.01 23.44
N LYS A 869 -23.41 -9.95 24.14
CA LYS A 869 -23.02 -11.36 24.15
C LYS A 869 -23.29 -12.08 22.82
N LYS A 870 -24.42 -11.75 22.18
CA LYS A 870 -24.91 -12.41 20.94
C LYS A 870 -24.81 -11.53 19.69
N SER A 871 -24.55 -10.24 19.87
CA SER A 871 -24.42 -9.30 18.76
C SER A 871 -22.95 -9.18 18.37
N LEU A 872 -22.69 -9.40 17.08
CA LEU A 872 -21.35 -9.16 16.57
C LEU A 872 -21.20 -7.66 16.24
N ASN A 873 -20.14 -7.03 16.72
CA ASN A 873 -19.78 -5.65 16.37
C ASN A 873 -18.79 -5.69 15.21
N GLY A 874 -18.80 -4.74 14.28
CA GLY A 874 -17.90 -4.75 13.12
C GLY A 874 -18.47 -5.42 11.87
N ASP A 875 -17.69 -5.38 10.78
CA ASP A 875 -17.85 -6.24 9.59
C ASP A 875 -16.75 -7.30 9.58
N SER A 876 -16.92 -8.36 8.80
CA SER A 876 -15.81 -9.22 8.45
C SER A 876 -15.63 -9.34 6.93
N VAL A 877 -14.38 -9.32 6.49
CA VAL A 877 -13.99 -9.53 5.08
C VAL A 877 -13.41 -10.93 4.97
N LEU A 878 -14.01 -11.73 4.11
CA LEU A 878 -13.56 -13.06 3.73
C LEU A 878 -12.83 -12.96 2.40
N ILE A 879 -11.64 -13.54 2.33
CA ILE A 879 -10.85 -13.60 1.10
C ILE A 879 -10.88 -15.02 0.57
N PHE A 880 -11.27 -15.17 -0.70
CA PHE A 880 -11.27 -16.42 -1.43
C PHE A 880 -10.37 -16.31 -2.66
N SER A 881 -9.73 -17.40 -3.07
CA SER A 881 -9.10 -17.52 -4.39
C SER A 881 -9.93 -18.40 -5.32
N LYS A 882 -10.01 -18.04 -6.60
CA LYS A 882 -10.66 -18.89 -7.61
C LYS A 882 -9.75 -20.06 -7.99
N GLY A 883 -10.17 -21.26 -7.61
CA GLY A 883 -9.58 -22.52 -8.03
C GLY A 883 -10.10 -23.01 -9.38
N VAL A 884 -9.58 -24.15 -9.82
CA VAL A 884 -9.97 -24.82 -11.07
C VAL A 884 -11.07 -25.87 -10.91
N ALA A 885 -11.37 -26.26 -9.67
CA ALA A 885 -12.36 -27.28 -9.34
C ALA A 885 -13.06 -26.97 -8.00
N PRO A 886 -14.29 -27.48 -7.81
CA PRO A 886 -15.00 -27.38 -6.54
C PRO A 886 -14.23 -28.02 -5.40
N ILE A 887 -14.39 -27.47 -4.21
CA ILE A 887 -13.71 -27.93 -2.99
C ILE A 887 -14.67 -28.79 -2.19
N LYS A 888 -14.14 -29.84 -1.57
CA LYS A 888 -14.86 -30.66 -0.60
C LYS A 888 -14.00 -30.83 0.64
N HIS A 889 -14.45 -30.24 1.74
CA HIS A 889 -13.88 -30.51 3.05
C HIS A 889 -14.57 -31.71 3.69
N ASN A 890 -13.79 -32.69 4.12
CA ASN A 890 -14.26 -33.80 4.94
C ASN A 890 -13.54 -33.73 6.28
N ALA A 891 -14.27 -33.40 7.34
CA ALA A 891 -13.75 -33.53 8.70
C ALA A 891 -13.65 -35.03 9.04
N GLU A 892 -12.47 -35.50 9.43
CA GLU A 892 -12.28 -36.89 9.92
C GLU A 892 -12.65 -36.99 11.41
N GLU A 893 -12.46 -35.91 12.15
CA GLU A 893 -12.63 -35.81 13.60
C GLU A 893 -14.10 -35.94 14.02
N ASP A 894 -14.32 -36.52 15.19
CA ASP A 894 -15.66 -36.56 15.77
C ASP A 894 -16.09 -35.20 16.33
N ILE A 895 -17.38 -35.01 16.55
CA ILE A 895 -17.91 -33.71 17.01
C ILE A 895 -17.42 -33.33 18.42
N SER A 896 -17.07 -34.31 19.25
CA SER A 896 -16.59 -34.09 20.61
C SER A 896 -15.14 -33.61 20.61
N GLU A 897 -14.32 -34.14 19.70
CA GLU A 897 -12.95 -33.71 19.44
C GLU A 897 -12.91 -32.29 18.86
N ILE A 898 -13.76 -32.00 17.87
CA ILE A 898 -13.91 -30.64 17.32
C ILE A 898 -14.28 -29.66 18.43
N GLU A 899 -15.30 -29.99 19.23
CA GLU A 899 -15.73 -29.17 20.36
C GLU A 899 -14.59 -28.95 21.38
N HIS A 900 -13.86 -30.01 21.73
CA HIS A 900 -12.69 -29.93 22.62
C HIS A 900 -11.62 -28.97 22.07
N ASN A 901 -11.29 -29.06 20.78
CA ASN A 901 -10.29 -28.23 20.14
C ASN A 901 -10.70 -26.75 20.09
N ILE A 902 -11.96 -26.47 19.76
CA ILE A 902 -12.50 -25.10 19.76
C ILE A 902 -12.49 -24.50 21.17
N ILE A 903 -12.88 -25.27 22.18
CA ILE A 903 -12.83 -24.82 23.59
C ILE A 903 -11.38 -24.55 24.01
N ARG A 904 -10.46 -25.46 23.67
CA ARG A 904 -9.04 -25.31 23.98
C ARG A 904 -8.48 -24.02 23.37
N GLN A 905 -8.80 -23.77 22.09
CA GLN A 905 -8.35 -22.57 21.40
C GLN A 905 -8.97 -21.30 21.98
N ALA A 906 -10.27 -21.30 22.26
CA ALA A 906 -10.95 -20.16 22.88
C ALA A 906 -10.35 -19.81 24.25
N LYS A 907 -10.10 -20.83 25.11
CA LYS A 907 -9.42 -20.65 26.40
C LYS A 907 -8.01 -20.11 26.24
N PHE A 908 -7.25 -20.60 25.26
CA PHE A 908 -5.91 -20.10 24.97
C PHE A 908 -5.92 -18.63 24.55
N MET A 909 -6.86 -18.22 23.68
CA MET A 909 -6.99 -16.84 23.23
C MET A 909 -7.31 -15.89 24.39
N VAL A 910 -8.28 -16.24 25.24
CA VAL A 910 -8.63 -15.43 26.43
C VAL A 910 -7.47 -15.38 27.43
N LYS A 911 -6.76 -16.48 27.64
CA LYS A 911 -5.60 -16.50 28.56
C LYS A 911 -4.44 -15.64 28.05
N SER A 912 -4.18 -15.65 26.74
CA SER A 912 -3.05 -14.93 26.14
C SER A 912 -3.33 -13.44 25.95
N ASN A 913 -4.54 -13.06 25.58
CA ASN A 913 -4.91 -11.68 25.23
C ASN A 913 -5.75 -10.97 26.32
N GLY A 914 -6.09 -11.65 27.41
CA GLY A 914 -7.01 -11.16 28.43
C GLY A 914 -8.48 -11.31 28.01
N SER A 915 -9.39 -10.58 28.67
CA SER A 915 -10.82 -10.70 28.37
C SER A 915 -11.16 -10.25 26.94
N MET A 916 -11.89 -11.09 26.20
CA MET A 916 -12.23 -10.89 24.78
C MET A 916 -13.73 -10.85 24.57
N SER A 917 -14.20 -10.02 23.66
CA SER A 917 -15.60 -9.96 23.22
C SER A 917 -15.95 -11.12 22.30
N THR A 918 -17.25 -11.36 22.06
CA THR A 918 -17.70 -12.40 21.12
C THR A 918 -17.12 -12.23 19.70
N PRO A 919 -17.11 -11.01 19.09
CA PRO A 919 -16.47 -10.79 17.79
C PRO A 919 -14.99 -11.14 17.79
N GLU A 920 -14.24 -10.71 18.82
CA GLU A 920 -12.80 -10.99 18.91
C GLU A 920 -12.53 -12.50 18.99
N LEU A 921 -13.41 -13.30 19.60
CA LEU A 921 -13.28 -14.76 19.60
C LEU A 921 -13.65 -15.37 18.24
N TYR A 922 -14.74 -14.91 17.63
CA TYR A 922 -15.18 -15.39 16.31
C TYR A 922 -14.12 -15.13 15.24
N ASP A 923 -13.68 -13.88 15.13
CA ASP A 923 -12.98 -13.37 13.95
C ASP A 923 -11.45 -13.45 14.07
N ASN A 924 -10.90 -13.53 15.29
CA ASN A 924 -9.46 -13.73 15.49
C ASN A 924 -9.06 -15.21 15.47
N GLY A 925 -9.70 -16.00 14.60
CA GLY A 925 -9.21 -17.30 14.18
C GLY A 925 -10.12 -18.49 14.44
N LEU A 926 -11.13 -18.42 15.32
CA LEU A 926 -11.99 -19.59 15.57
C LEU A 926 -12.82 -19.97 14.34
N MET A 927 -13.43 -19.00 13.66
CA MET A 927 -14.16 -19.26 12.42
C MET A 927 -13.22 -19.72 11.29
N GLU A 928 -12.04 -19.12 11.19
CA GLU A 928 -11.02 -19.52 10.22
C GLU A 928 -10.59 -20.99 10.42
N ILE A 929 -10.35 -21.41 11.66
CA ILE A 929 -10.05 -22.80 12.03
C ILE A 929 -11.21 -23.73 11.64
N LEU A 930 -12.46 -23.35 11.94
CA LEU A 930 -13.63 -24.16 11.62
C LEU A 930 -13.79 -24.41 10.13
N ILE A 931 -13.54 -23.39 9.32
CA ILE A 931 -13.66 -23.47 7.86
C ILE A 931 -12.50 -24.29 7.29
N GLN A 932 -11.25 -23.95 7.61
CA GLN A 932 -10.07 -24.58 7.04
C GLN A 932 -9.99 -26.09 7.35
N ASN A 933 -10.43 -26.52 8.53
CA ASN A 933 -10.45 -27.94 8.92
C ASN A 933 -11.73 -28.68 8.49
N GLY A 934 -12.68 -28.02 7.82
CA GLY A 934 -13.95 -28.66 7.43
C GLY A 934 -14.90 -28.96 8.59
N TRP A 935 -14.64 -28.41 9.77
CA TRP A 935 -15.38 -28.70 10.99
C TRP A 935 -16.75 -28.00 11.05
N LEU A 936 -16.91 -26.91 10.30
CA LEU A 936 -18.10 -26.06 10.33
C LEU A 936 -19.40 -26.83 10.05
N SER A 937 -19.41 -27.76 9.08
CA SER A 937 -20.60 -28.56 8.75
C SER A 937 -21.02 -29.48 9.90
N LYS A 938 -20.08 -30.19 10.51
CA LYS A 938 -20.38 -31.04 11.68
C LYS A 938 -20.83 -30.20 12.87
N LEU A 939 -20.16 -29.08 13.14
CA LEU A 939 -20.45 -28.26 14.31
C LEU A 939 -21.81 -27.54 14.22
N SER A 940 -22.16 -27.00 13.05
CA SER A 940 -23.42 -26.29 12.81
C SER A 940 -24.66 -27.18 12.99
N ASN A 941 -24.56 -28.49 12.73
CA ASN A 941 -25.63 -29.45 13.01
C ASN A 941 -25.97 -29.58 14.50
N LYS A 942 -25.04 -29.27 15.40
CA LYS A 942 -25.22 -29.38 16.87
C LYS A 942 -25.44 -28.02 17.53
N TYR A 943 -24.79 -26.96 17.03
CA TYR A 943 -24.78 -25.64 17.65
C TYR A 943 -25.23 -24.56 16.68
N SER A 944 -26.09 -23.66 17.16
CA SER A 944 -26.52 -22.51 16.37
C SER A 944 -25.46 -21.41 16.35
N SER A 945 -24.69 -21.26 17.43
CA SER A 945 -23.66 -20.24 17.60
C SER A 945 -22.51 -20.77 18.46
N LEU A 946 -21.29 -20.25 18.28
CA LEU A 946 -20.17 -20.54 19.19
C LEU A 946 -20.44 -20.01 20.60
N VAL A 947 -21.34 -19.04 20.77
CA VAL A 947 -21.81 -18.58 22.09
C VAL A 947 -22.40 -19.74 22.89
N ASP A 948 -23.10 -20.69 22.24
CA ASP A 948 -23.67 -21.88 22.88
C ASP A 948 -22.59 -22.81 23.46
N ILE A 949 -21.37 -22.75 22.91
CA ILE A 949 -20.19 -23.48 23.38
C ILE A 949 -19.50 -22.67 24.48
N PHE A 950 -19.26 -21.38 24.26
CA PHE A 950 -18.60 -20.50 25.21
C PHE A 950 -19.33 -20.45 26.55
N ASP A 951 -20.67 -20.45 26.53
CA ASP A 951 -21.51 -20.43 27.74
C ASP A 951 -21.29 -21.62 28.69
N LYS A 952 -20.78 -22.74 28.17
CA LYS A 952 -20.49 -23.93 28.96
C LYS A 952 -19.09 -23.92 29.56
N HIS A 953 -18.18 -23.07 29.06
CA HIS A 953 -16.74 -23.23 29.27
C HIS A 953 -15.96 -21.96 29.59
N LEU A 954 -16.54 -20.78 29.37
CA LEU A 954 -15.99 -19.46 29.66
C LEU A 954 -16.97 -18.69 30.54
N THR A 955 -16.47 -17.71 31.29
CA THR A 955 -17.30 -16.85 32.14
C THR A 955 -17.59 -15.53 31.43
N TRP A 956 -18.86 -15.15 31.30
CA TRP A 956 -19.23 -13.86 30.72
C TRP A 956 -19.24 -12.74 31.78
N ASP A 957 -18.46 -11.68 31.56
CA ASP A 957 -18.48 -10.45 32.35
C ASP A 957 -19.38 -9.41 31.66
N SER A 958 -20.57 -9.20 32.21
CA SER A 958 -21.54 -8.25 31.69
C SER A 958 -21.12 -6.78 31.85
N SER A 959 -20.21 -6.47 32.76
CA SER A 959 -19.74 -5.09 32.99
C SER A 959 -18.77 -4.63 31.90
N THR A 960 -17.95 -5.55 31.40
CA THR A 960 -16.98 -5.29 30.34
C THR A 960 -17.41 -5.80 28.97
N ALA A 961 -18.55 -6.50 28.90
CA ALA A 961 -19.07 -7.13 27.69
C ALA A 961 -18.07 -8.12 27.05
N LYS A 962 -17.39 -8.92 27.89
CA LYS A 962 -16.29 -9.80 27.48
C LYS A 962 -16.32 -11.16 28.21
N TRP A 963 -15.75 -12.17 27.56
CA TRP A 963 -15.50 -13.51 28.08
C TRP A 963 -14.18 -13.58 28.86
N LYS A 964 -14.15 -14.42 29.90
CA LYS A 964 -13.03 -14.69 30.82
C LYS A 964 -12.77 -16.18 30.97
#